data_AF-A0AAD5UKQ4-F1
#
_entry.id   AF-A0AAD5UKQ4-F1
#
_cell.length_a   1.000
_cell.length_b   1.000
_cell.length_c   1.000
_cell.angle_alpha   90.00
_cell.angle_beta   90.00
_cell.angle_gamma   90.00
#
_symmetry.space_group_name_H-M   'P 1'
#
loop_
_entity.id
_entity.type
_entity.pdbx_description
1 polymer ?
#
loop_
_entity_poly.entity_id
_entity_poly.type
_entity_poly.pdbx_seq_one_letter_code
_entity_poly.pdbx_strand_id
1 'polypeptide(L)'
;MFDRAQSEALSAFGDGTVFLERFLEKPKHIEVQLLADNFGNVIHLFERDCSVQRRHQKVVEMGPALNLPEEVRNQILTDAVKLAKTVGYRNAGTAEFLVDRQNRHYFIEINPRIQVEHTVTEELTGIDLVASQIQIALGATLESLGLIQEKINVRGVAIQCRITTEDPSKNFQPDTGRIILYRSPGGRGVRLDGGPGYTGAIITPYYDSLLVKCTCSGKNFEKARQVMLTALAEFRVRGLKTNIPFVTELLKHPTFVEGGKVWTTFIDDTPELFKAAARGSRSHKLLRYLAELAVNGFKVAGQQSVPALQSDIVMPKFSNYDEFSLLHPCTTGWRNILVSEGPEAFCAAVRKHPGLLIMDTTWRDAHQSLLATRVRTIDIARIATQTSHVFKNMFALECWGGATFDVSLRFLTECPWERLKTLRKLVPNIPFQMLLRGANAVGYTSYPDNVVFEFCKKAKECGVDVFRIFDSLNYDENLQLGIDAVKAAGGVAEAAISYTGDISNPNRKPYNLQYYLDLTAKLVKAGIHILAIKDMAGLLKPKAARMLIGAIRANHPDLVIHVHTHDTAGTGVASMIAAAEAGADVVDAAIDSMSGLTSQPSLGAITSALEGTPLDTGINEDDVLAINSYWEQIRLLYSCFDPNVKSSDSGVYLHEMPGGQYTNLLFQSQQLGLGNEWIAIKKAYQVANKLCGDITKVTPSSKVVGDFAQFMVSQKLSEQDVIEKADILSFPQSVLEYYQGYLGQPPFGFPEDLRNKILSARNLPKIQGRPGKSLPPFDFKELKANLEETYGLSNFNEYDLLSAALYPKVFEEYKEKIDTYGDLSALPTRWFLTPLKVGQEFTFDIALGRTLIVKLVAIGPLNEETSTRDIYFTLNGEARLVNIVDTVTNANKPGAAKLATRPKADPKVKGEVGAPMSGIVVELRVSEGNVVKVGDPIAVMSAMKMETIVTATMAGKIGQIHVAVKDSLSADDLIAVIKKEE
;
A
#
# COMPACT_ATOMS: atom_id res chain seq x y z
N MET A 1 -6.49 38.94 28.41
CA MET A 1 -7.49 37.86 28.61
C MET A 1 -8.84 38.45 28.99
N PHE A 2 -8.90 39.33 30.00
CA PHE A 2 -10.12 40.05 30.38
C PHE A 2 -10.76 40.84 29.23
N ASP A 3 -9.99 41.68 28.52
CA ASP A 3 -10.50 42.47 27.37
C ASP A 3 -11.05 41.58 26.24
N ARG A 4 -10.42 40.41 26.04
CA ARG A 4 -10.85 39.43 25.05
C ARG A 4 -12.18 38.77 25.45
N ALA A 5 -12.33 38.38 26.72
CA ALA A 5 -13.57 37.82 27.24
C ALA A 5 -14.73 38.83 27.16
N GLN A 6 -14.47 40.10 27.51
CA GLN A 6 -15.46 41.17 27.37
C GLN A 6 -15.87 41.41 25.91
N SER A 7 -14.91 41.44 24.99
CA SER A 7 -15.20 41.58 23.55
C SER A 7 -15.97 40.38 22.98
N GLU A 8 -15.60 39.16 23.37
CA GLU A 8 -16.30 37.94 22.94
C GLU A 8 -17.74 37.91 23.49
N ALA A 9 -17.94 38.29 24.76
CA ALA A 9 -19.26 38.36 25.38
C ALA A 9 -20.17 39.39 24.69
N LEU A 10 -19.65 40.59 24.41
CA LEU A 10 -20.39 41.62 23.68
C LEU A 10 -20.78 41.14 22.28
N SER A 11 -19.88 40.46 21.57
CA SER A 11 -20.13 39.97 20.21
C SER A 11 -21.12 38.81 20.17
N ALA A 12 -21.07 37.89 21.13
CA ALA A 12 -21.87 36.66 21.12
C ALA A 12 -23.25 36.85 21.78
N PHE A 13 -23.33 37.66 22.84
CA PHE A 13 -24.51 37.79 23.69
C PHE A 13 -25.09 39.21 23.72
N GLY A 14 -24.40 40.21 23.16
CA GLY A 14 -24.83 41.61 23.16
C GLY A 14 -24.56 42.37 24.47
N ASP A 15 -23.92 41.73 25.45
CA ASP A 15 -23.54 42.31 26.74
C ASP A 15 -22.10 41.89 27.10
N GLY A 16 -21.23 42.88 27.34
CA GLY A 16 -19.82 42.68 27.69
C GLY A 16 -19.56 42.57 29.20
N THR A 17 -20.60 42.44 30.02
CA THR A 17 -20.47 42.30 31.47
C THR A 17 -19.81 40.96 31.82
N VAL A 18 -18.73 41.02 32.58
CA VAL A 18 -17.97 39.84 33.03
C VAL A 18 -17.74 39.92 34.53
N PHE A 19 -17.67 38.76 35.18
CA PHE A 19 -17.31 38.62 36.59
C PHE A 19 -16.23 37.54 36.75
N LEU A 20 -15.63 37.46 37.94
CA LEU A 20 -14.57 36.51 38.26
C LEU A 20 -15.08 35.51 39.29
N GLU A 21 -14.80 34.24 39.04
CA GLU A 21 -15.03 33.15 39.99
C GLU A 21 -13.72 32.46 40.34
N ARG A 22 -13.72 31.80 41.50
CA ARG A 22 -12.59 30.95 41.91
C ARG A 22 -12.57 29.71 41.01
N PHE A 23 -11.50 29.55 40.24
CA PHE A 23 -11.25 28.34 39.46
C PHE A 23 -11.11 27.12 40.37
N LEU A 24 -11.85 26.05 40.07
CA LEU A 24 -11.73 24.76 40.74
C LEU A 24 -10.89 23.82 39.87
N GLU A 25 -9.91 23.14 40.47
CA GLU A 25 -9.06 22.19 39.76
C GLU A 25 -9.73 20.80 39.72
N LYS A 26 -9.90 20.28 38.49
CA LYS A 26 -10.52 18.96 38.22
C LYS A 26 -11.87 18.73 38.94
N PRO A 27 -12.84 19.67 38.85
CA PRO A 27 -14.14 19.48 39.45
C PRO A 27 -14.95 18.45 38.65
N LYS A 28 -15.98 17.90 39.29
CA LYS A 28 -17.10 17.29 38.59
C LYS A 28 -18.17 18.33 38.31
N HIS A 29 -18.85 18.17 37.18
CA HIS A 29 -20.03 18.96 36.85
C HIS A 29 -21.26 18.11 37.10
N ILE A 30 -21.99 18.42 38.17
CA ILE A 30 -23.19 17.71 38.60
C ILE A 30 -24.38 18.65 38.48
N GLU A 31 -25.47 18.18 37.88
CA GLU A 31 -26.65 19.02 37.67
C GLU A 31 -27.92 18.29 38.09
N VAL A 32 -28.89 19.04 38.63
CA VAL A 32 -30.13 18.50 39.17
C VAL A 32 -31.30 18.91 38.30
N GLN A 33 -32.03 17.92 37.80
CA GLN A 33 -33.26 18.16 37.07
C GLN A 33 -34.36 18.60 38.04
N LEU A 34 -34.94 19.77 37.80
CA LEU A 34 -36.07 20.31 38.54
C LEU A 34 -37.34 20.29 37.68
N LEU A 35 -38.47 20.09 38.34
CA LEU A 35 -39.79 20.29 37.76
C LEU A 35 -40.69 20.97 38.79
N ALA A 36 -41.33 22.07 38.40
CA ALA A 36 -42.17 22.87 39.28
C ALA A 36 -43.50 23.24 38.63
N ASP A 37 -44.60 23.22 39.39
CA ASP A 37 -45.91 23.66 38.90
C ASP A 37 -46.22 25.13 39.22
N ASN A 38 -47.39 25.61 38.79
CA ASN A 38 -47.83 26.99 39.01
C ASN A 38 -48.25 27.29 40.47
N PHE A 39 -48.23 26.28 41.36
CA PHE A 39 -48.78 26.35 42.72
C PHE A 39 -47.69 26.26 43.80
N GLY A 40 -46.41 26.35 43.40
CA GLY A 40 -45.27 26.36 44.31
C GLY A 40 -44.75 24.97 44.69
N ASN A 41 -45.27 23.90 44.07
CA ASN A 41 -44.71 22.57 44.24
C ASN A 41 -43.46 22.42 43.35
N VAL A 42 -42.40 21.87 43.92
CA VAL A 42 -41.12 21.64 43.24
C VAL A 42 -40.60 20.26 43.63
N ILE A 43 -40.21 19.47 42.63
CA ILE A 43 -39.54 18.17 42.79
C ILE A 43 -38.20 18.16 42.06
N HIS A 44 -37.31 17.27 42.46
CA HIS A 44 -36.14 16.90 41.67
C HIS A 44 -36.35 15.54 40.99
N LEU A 45 -35.79 15.37 39.80
CA LEU A 45 -35.70 14.10 39.08
C LEU A 45 -34.27 13.54 39.09
N PHE A 46 -33.61 13.70 40.25
CA PHE A 46 -32.23 13.31 40.52
C PHE A 46 -31.21 14.12 39.71
N GLU A 47 -29.96 13.71 39.79
CA GLU A 47 -28.82 14.36 39.18
C GLU A 47 -28.30 13.67 37.92
N ARG A 48 -27.57 14.43 37.11
CA ARG A 48 -26.75 13.95 36.01
C ARG A 48 -25.29 14.35 36.25
N ASP A 49 -24.37 13.49 35.83
CA ASP A 49 -22.93 13.78 35.76
C ASP A 49 -22.59 14.16 34.31
N CYS A 50 -22.21 15.43 34.16
CA CYS A 50 -21.86 16.07 32.88
C CYS A 50 -20.37 16.45 32.86
N SER A 51 -19.54 15.75 33.64
CA SER A 51 -18.11 16.06 33.78
C SER A 51 -17.28 15.72 32.54
N VAL A 52 -17.78 14.89 31.62
CA VAL A 52 -17.05 14.57 30.38
C VAL A 52 -17.22 15.73 29.40
N GLN A 53 -16.25 16.63 29.41
CA GLN A 53 -16.26 17.86 28.64
C GLN A 53 -14.99 18.04 27.82
N ARG A 54 -15.12 18.78 26.73
CA ARG A 54 -13.99 19.29 25.94
C ARG A 54 -14.14 20.81 25.84
N ARG A 55 -13.14 21.58 26.26
CA ARG A 55 -13.20 23.07 26.27
C ARG A 55 -14.52 23.59 26.87
N HIS A 56 -14.94 22.98 27.98
CA HIS A 56 -16.19 23.31 28.69
C HIS A 56 -17.51 22.98 27.96
N GLN A 57 -17.47 22.22 26.85
CA GLN A 57 -18.66 21.68 26.19
C GLN A 57 -18.91 20.23 26.60
N LYS A 58 -20.14 19.89 26.99
CA LYS A 58 -20.57 18.54 27.37
C LYS A 58 -20.53 17.59 26.16
N VAL A 59 -19.87 16.44 26.32
CA VAL A 59 -19.70 15.42 25.26
C VAL A 59 -20.44 14.13 25.59
N VAL A 60 -20.33 13.67 26.85
CA VAL A 60 -21.01 12.49 27.37
C VAL A 60 -21.65 12.86 28.70
N GLU A 61 -22.94 12.57 28.81
CA GLU A 61 -23.70 12.79 30.04
C GLU A 61 -24.20 11.43 30.55
N MET A 62 -24.22 11.25 31.87
CA MET A 62 -24.73 10.03 32.47
C MET A 62 -25.53 10.32 33.74
N GLY A 63 -26.39 9.38 34.12
CA GLY A 63 -27.06 9.47 35.41
C GLY A 63 -27.43 8.08 35.92
N PRO A 64 -27.63 7.92 37.25
CA PRO A 64 -27.23 8.88 38.28
C PRO A 64 -25.69 9.04 38.33
N ALA A 65 -25.18 10.02 39.09
CA ALA A 65 -23.75 10.23 39.23
C ALA A 65 -23.12 9.08 40.03
N LEU A 66 -22.25 8.27 39.41
CA LEU A 66 -21.78 6.98 39.97
C LEU A 66 -20.88 7.13 41.19
N ASN A 67 -19.93 8.06 41.10
CA ASN A 67 -18.87 8.28 42.10
C ASN A 67 -19.14 9.57 42.88
N LEU A 68 -20.36 9.75 43.37
CA LEU A 68 -20.77 10.86 44.23
C LEU A 68 -21.26 10.28 45.56
N PRO A 69 -20.67 10.66 46.72
CA PRO A 69 -21.15 10.19 48.02
C PRO A 69 -22.63 10.52 48.22
N GLU A 70 -23.39 9.60 48.79
CA GLU A 70 -24.84 9.73 48.93
C GLU A 70 -25.26 10.95 49.75
N GLU A 71 -24.49 11.29 50.80
CA GLU A 71 -24.70 12.49 51.59
C GLU A 71 -24.58 13.76 50.75
N VAL A 72 -23.55 13.84 49.90
CA VAL A 72 -23.28 14.99 49.03
C VAL A 72 -24.35 15.09 47.94
N ARG A 73 -24.76 13.95 47.36
CA ARG A 73 -25.88 13.89 46.42
C ARG A 73 -27.15 14.46 47.07
N ASN A 74 -27.51 14.00 48.26
CA ASN A 74 -28.72 14.44 48.95
C ASN A 74 -28.68 15.94 49.30
N GLN A 75 -27.50 16.47 49.67
CA GLN A 75 -27.31 17.91 49.87
C GLN A 75 -27.53 18.71 48.58
N ILE A 76 -26.92 18.28 47.47
CA ILE A 76 -27.08 18.92 46.15
C ILE A 76 -28.55 18.93 45.71
N LEU A 77 -29.26 17.79 45.85
CA LEU A 77 -30.68 17.67 45.51
C LEU A 77 -31.54 18.60 46.39
N THR A 78 -31.26 18.64 47.69
CA THR A 78 -31.98 19.50 48.65
C THR A 78 -31.76 20.98 48.33
N ASP A 79 -30.52 21.38 48.06
CA ASP A 79 -30.16 22.77 47.75
C ASP A 79 -30.75 23.22 46.41
N ALA A 80 -30.78 22.34 45.40
CA ALA A 80 -31.43 22.62 44.12
C ALA A 80 -32.94 22.90 44.29
N VAL A 81 -33.65 22.06 45.05
CA VAL A 81 -35.08 22.25 45.33
C VAL A 81 -35.30 23.51 46.18
N LYS A 82 -34.45 23.75 47.18
CA LYS A 82 -34.51 24.96 48.02
C LYS A 82 -34.35 26.22 47.18
N LEU A 83 -33.37 26.26 46.28
CA LEU A 83 -33.13 27.37 45.38
C LEU A 83 -34.35 27.65 44.50
N ALA A 84 -34.89 26.60 43.87
CA ALA A 84 -36.07 26.68 43.01
C ALA A 84 -37.33 27.16 43.76
N LYS A 85 -37.58 26.66 44.98
CA LYS A 85 -38.70 27.11 45.83
C LYS A 85 -38.55 28.58 46.21
N THR A 86 -37.34 29.01 46.57
CA THR A 86 -37.08 30.39 47.03
C THR A 86 -37.38 31.42 45.96
N VAL A 87 -37.09 31.11 44.69
CA VAL A 87 -37.34 32.02 43.55
C VAL A 87 -38.72 31.83 42.91
N GLY A 88 -39.56 30.93 43.44
CA GLY A 88 -40.86 30.60 42.85
C GLY A 88 -40.73 30.02 41.44
N TYR A 89 -39.75 29.16 41.21
CA TYR A 89 -39.45 28.55 39.92
C TYR A 89 -40.67 27.83 39.34
N ARG A 90 -40.80 27.82 38.01
CA ARG A 90 -41.92 27.17 37.29
C ARG A 90 -41.39 26.38 36.11
N ASN A 91 -42.13 25.33 35.75
CA ASN A 91 -41.82 24.43 34.65
C ASN A 91 -40.53 23.62 34.89
N ALA A 92 -39.92 23.06 33.85
CA ALA A 92 -38.65 22.33 33.99
C ALA A 92 -37.46 23.31 34.02
N GLY A 93 -36.44 22.93 34.78
CA GLY A 93 -35.17 23.65 34.86
C GLY A 93 -34.07 22.74 35.34
N THR A 94 -32.82 23.19 35.24
CA THR A 94 -31.69 22.45 35.80
C THR A 94 -30.82 23.36 36.63
N ALA A 95 -30.55 22.98 37.88
CA ALA A 95 -29.57 23.65 38.73
C ALA A 95 -28.22 22.94 38.59
N GLU A 96 -27.17 23.66 38.21
CA GLU A 96 -25.85 23.12 37.98
C GLU A 96 -24.89 23.44 39.13
N PHE A 97 -24.03 22.48 39.44
CA PHE A 97 -23.07 22.53 40.54
C PHE A 97 -21.70 22.00 40.08
N LEU A 98 -20.64 22.61 40.60
CA LEU A 98 -19.30 22.02 40.59
C LEU A 98 -19.04 21.31 41.91
N VAL A 99 -18.54 20.08 41.85
CA VAL A 99 -18.12 19.31 43.03
C VAL A 99 -16.62 19.13 43.00
N ASP A 100 -15.92 19.61 44.03
CA ASP A 100 -14.46 19.50 44.11
C ASP A 100 -13.99 18.14 44.66
N ARG A 101 -12.67 17.94 44.70
CA ARG A 101 -12.05 16.68 45.17
C ARG A 101 -12.28 16.39 46.65
N GLN A 102 -12.69 17.38 47.43
CA GLN A 102 -13.08 17.23 48.84
C GLN A 102 -14.59 17.02 49.00
N ASN A 103 -15.31 16.78 47.91
CA ASN A 103 -16.76 16.63 47.84
C ASN A 103 -17.56 17.86 48.32
N ARG A 104 -17.00 19.06 48.21
CA ARG A 104 -17.75 20.30 48.43
C ARG A 104 -18.44 20.70 47.14
N HIS A 105 -19.74 20.99 47.19
CA HIS A 105 -20.50 21.47 46.02
C HIS A 105 -20.65 22.99 46.02
N TYR A 106 -20.59 23.57 44.82
CA TYR A 106 -20.71 25.00 44.57
C TYR A 106 -21.73 25.20 43.46
N PHE A 107 -22.78 25.97 43.73
CA PHE A 107 -23.74 26.39 42.71
C PHE A 107 -23.05 27.24 41.64
N ILE A 108 -23.39 27.01 40.37
CA ILE A 108 -22.87 27.83 39.25
C ILE A 108 -23.99 28.53 38.48
N GLU A 109 -25.04 27.82 38.07
CA GLU A 109 -26.12 28.40 37.29
C GLU A 109 -27.43 27.62 37.43
N ILE A 110 -28.54 28.28 37.08
CA ILE A 110 -29.78 27.61 36.69
C ILE A 110 -29.95 27.79 35.19
N ASN A 111 -30.19 26.70 34.47
CA ASN A 111 -30.72 26.72 33.12
C ASN A 111 -32.26 26.73 33.20
N PRO A 112 -32.93 27.86 32.91
CA PRO A 112 -34.37 27.98 33.11
C PRO A 112 -35.17 27.39 31.93
N ARG A 113 -34.76 26.20 31.47
CA ARG A 113 -35.26 25.52 30.28
C ARG A 113 -34.92 24.03 30.33
N ILE A 114 -35.49 23.27 29.39
CA ILE A 114 -35.04 21.90 29.14
C ILE A 114 -33.60 21.89 28.59
N GLN A 115 -32.85 20.85 28.93
CA GLN A 115 -31.48 20.63 28.46
C GLN A 115 -31.41 19.49 27.45
N VAL A 116 -30.30 19.41 26.71
CA VAL A 116 -30.11 18.44 25.64
C VAL A 116 -30.10 17.01 26.20
N GLU A 117 -29.55 16.85 27.40
CA GLU A 117 -29.32 15.66 28.20
C GLU A 117 -30.50 15.24 29.10
N HIS A 118 -31.66 15.89 28.98
CA HIS A 118 -32.88 15.48 29.69
C HIS A 118 -33.25 14.00 29.44
N THR A 119 -32.91 13.47 28.26
CA THR A 119 -33.18 12.09 27.85
C THR A 119 -32.58 11.06 28.82
N VAL A 120 -31.45 11.37 29.45
CA VAL A 120 -30.83 10.54 30.49
C VAL A 120 -31.77 10.45 31.70
N THR A 121 -32.31 11.58 32.17
CA THR A 121 -33.24 11.61 33.30
C THR A 121 -34.57 10.91 32.98
N GLU A 122 -35.08 11.03 31.76
CA GLU A 122 -36.29 10.31 31.35
C GLU A 122 -36.07 8.80 31.36
N GLU A 123 -34.93 8.31 30.85
CA GLU A 123 -34.57 6.88 30.90
C GLU A 123 -34.40 6.37 32.34
N LEU A 124 -33.91 7.22 33.24
CA LEU A 124 -33.73 6.87 34.65
C LEU A 124 -35.02 6.83 35.44
N THR A 125 -35.95 7.72 35.17
CA THR A 125 -37.14 7.90 36.01
C THR A 125 -38.39 7.29 35.37
N GLY A 126 -38.39 7.14 34.04
CA GLY A 126 -39.57 6.83 33.25
C GLY A 126 -40.57 7.99 33.16
N ILE A 127 -40.14 9.21 33.47
CA ILE A 127 -40.98 10.42 33.42
C ILE A 127 -40.65 11.17 32.12
N ASP A 128 -41.67 11.47 31.33
CA ASP A 128 -41.57 12.32 30.14
C ASP A 128 -41.57 13.80 30.57
N LEU A 129 -40.40 14.42 30.51
CA LEU A 129 -40.18 15.80 30.91
C LEU A 129 -40.88 16.77 29.97
N VAL A 130 -40.80 16.56 28.64
CA VAL A 130 -41.38 17.47 27.65
C VAL A 130 -42.91 17.49 27.77
N ALA A 131 -43.54 16.32 27.88
CA ALA A 131 -44.98 16.22 28.11
C ALA A 131 -45.37 16.89 29.43
N SER A 132 -44.59 16.66 30.50
CA SER A 132 -44.84 17.29 31.80
C SER A 132 -44.75 18.82 31.74
N GLN A 133 -43.77 19.37 31.01
CA GLN A 133 -43.65 20.82 30.80
C GLN A 133 -44.90 21.41 30.14
N ILE A 134 -45.44 20.73 29.12
CA ILE A 134 -46.65 21.16 28.41
C ILE A 134 -47.87 21.10 29.34
N GLN A 135 -48.05 19.99 30.06
CA GLN A 135 -49.17 19.82 30.99
C GLN A 135 -49.14 20.87 32.12
N ILE A 136 -47.98 21.14 32.69
CA ILE A 136 -47.80 22.18 33.71
C ILE A 136 -48.13 23.57 33.14
N ALA A 137 -47.69 23.87 31.91
CA ALA A 137 -48.03 25.13 31.24
C ALA A 137 -49.55 25.26 31.01
N LEU A 138 -50.27 24.15 30.83
CA LEU A 138 -51.73 24.09 30.75
C LEU A 138 -52.44 24.14 32.13
N GLY A 139 -51.69 24.19 33.23
CA GLY A 139 -52.23 24.33 34.58
C GLY A 139 -52.30 23.04 35.40
N ALA A 140 -51.75 21.91 34.91
CA ALA A 140 -51.64 20.70 35.71
C ALA A 140 -50.75 20.90 36.95
N THR A 141 -51.14 20.31 38.07
CA THR A 141 -50.29 20.22 39.29
C THR A 141 -49.38 19.02 39.20
N LEU A 142 -48.23 19.04 39.90
CA LEU A 142 -47.35 17.86 39.97
C LEU A 142 -48.09 16.63 40.51
N GLU A 143 -48.97 16.81 41.49
CA GLU A 143 -49.78 15.75 42.07
C GLU A 143 -50.76 15.14 41.04
N SER A 144 -51.41 15.97 40.20
CA SER A 144 -52.30 15.49 39.13
C SER A 144 -51.58 14.66 38.06
N LEU A 145 -50.28 14.91 37.87
CA LEU A 145 -49.40 14.13 37.00
C LEU A 145 -48.84 12.88 37.70
N GLY A 146 -49.20 12.64 38.97
CA GLY A 146 -48.68 11.54 39.78
C GLY A 146 -47.22 11.73 40.20
N LEU A 147 -46.66 12.93 40.08
CA LEU A 147 -45.26 13.25 40.31
C LEU A 147 -45.05 13.75 41.75
N ILE A 148 -44.92 12.80 42.66
CA ILE A 148 -44.70 13.03 44.10
C ILE A 148 -43.30 12.53 44.46
N GLN A 149 -42.48 13.35 45.11
CA GLN A 149 -41.03 13.10 45.30
C GLN A 149 -40.71 11.69 45.83
N GLU A 150 -41.48 11.20 46.81
CA GLU A 150 -41.28 9.90 47.46
C GLU A 150 -41.60 8.70 46.55
N LYS A 151 -42.32 8.90 45.44
CA LYS A 151 -42.68 7.85 44.48
C LYS A 151 -41.70 7.77 43.30
N ILE A 152 -40.79 8.73 43.16
CA ILE A 152 -39.86 8.81 42.04
C ILE A 152 -38.63 7.98 42.38
N ASN A 153 -38.37 6.96 41.56
CA ASN A 153 -37.27 6.01 41.77
C ASN A 153 -36.33 5.99 40.57
N VAL A 154 -35.05 5.76 40.82
CA VAL A 154 -34.03 5.57 39.78
C VAL A 154 -34.09 4.15 39.23
N ARG A 155 -34.14 4.01 37.90
CA ARG A 155 -34.16 2.75 37.16
C ARG A 155 -32.83 2.54 36.42
N GLY A 156 -31.87 1.96 37.12
CA GLY A 156 -30.57 1.61 36.53
C GLY A 156 -29.69 2.82 36.23
N VAL A 157 -29.01 2.80 35.07
CA VAL A 157 -28.08 3.84 34.60
C VAL A 157 -28.38 4.15 33.13
N ALA A 158 -28.28 5.42 32.76
CA ALA A 158 -28.36 5.87 31.38
C ALA A 158 -27.13 6.71 31.01
N ILE A 159 -26.68 6.60 29.76
CA ILE A 159 -25.55 7.33 29.19
C ILE A 159 -26.02 7.92 27.87
N GLN A 160 -25.81 9.22 27.67
CA GLN A 160 -26.03 9.90 26.39
C GLN A 160 -24.68 10.22 25.74
N CYS A 161 -24.61 10.03 24.43
CA CYS A 161 -23.52 10.48 23.58
C CYS A 161 -24.09 11.28 22.41
N ARG A 162 -23.49 12.44 22.14
CA ARG A 162 -23.84 13.25 20.96
C ARG A 162 -22.99 12.81 19.79
N ILE A 163 -23.65 12.40 18.71
CA ILE A 163 -22.96 12.05 17.48
C ILE A 163 -22.93 13.29 16.60
N THR A 164 -21.73 13.82 16.35
CA THR A 164 -21.51 15.08 15.61
C THR A 164 -20.71 14.84 14.33
N THR A 165 -20.69 15.83 13.44
CA THR A 165 -19.80 15.86 12.27
C THR A 165 -18.38 16.33 12.56
N GLU A 166 -18.03 16.54 13.84
CA GLU A 166 -16.70 16.99 14.21
C GLU A 166 -15.65 15.91 13.92
N ASP A 167 -14.58 16.28 13.22
CA ASP A 167 -13.46 15.37 12.93
C ASP A 167 -12.41 15.44 14.05
N PRO A 168 -12.24 14.40 14.89
CA PRO A 168 -11.26 14.40 15.97
C PRO A 168 -9.81 14.58 15.47
N SER A 169 -9.52 14.18 14.22
CA SER A 169 -8.20 14.34 13.61
C SER A 169 -7.90 15.77 13.15
N LYS A 170 -8.93 16.59 12.94
CA LYS A 170 -8.82 18.02 12.61
C LYS A 170 -9.24 18.91 13.77
N ASN A 171 -8.85 18.53 14.99
CA ASN A 171 -9.19 19.26 16.21
C ASN A 171 -10.70 19.55 16.36
N PHE A 172 -11.55 18.59 15.98
CA PHE A 172 -13.01 18.62 16.04
C PHE A 172 -13.64 19.74 15.20
N GLN A 173 -13.00 20.12 14.10
CA GLN A 173 -13.66 20.97 13.12
C GLN A 173 -14.90 20.25 12.56
N PRO A 174 -16.09 20.88 12.54
CA PRO A 174 -17.28 20.30 11.93
C PRO A 174 -17.09 20.05 10.44
N ASP A 175 -17.29 18.80 10.02
CA ASP A 175 -17.35 18.44 8.62
C ASP A 175 -18.72 18.84 8.04
N THR A 176 -18.74 19.23 6.76
CA THR A 176 -19.93 19.73 6.07
C THR A 176 -20.07 19.08 4.70
N GLY A 177 -21.30 18.96 4.21
CA GLY A 177 -21.59 18.30 2.95
C GLY A 177 -22.69 17.27 3.06
N ARG A 178 -22.73 16.33 2.11
CA ARG A 178 -23.84 15.39 1.98
C ARG A 178 -23.59 14.10 2.75
N ILE A 179 -24.56 13.68 3.56
CA ILE A 179 -24.61 12.33 4.11
C ILE A 179 -25.00 11.35 3.01
N ILE A 180 -24.06 10.49 2.64
CA ILE A 180 -24.20 9.47 1.60
C ILE A 180 -24.97 8.26 2.11
N LEU A 181 -24.72 7.87 3.36
CA LEU A 181 -25.36 6.73 4.01
C LEU A 181 -25.52 7.06 5.49
N TYR A 182 -26.71 6.84 6.00
CA TYR A 182 -27.00 6.90 7.42
C TYR A 182 -27.73 5.63 7.87
N ARG A 183 -27.13 4.89 8.79
CA ARG A 183 -27.76 3.78 9.51
C ARG A 183 -27.62 4.03 10.99
N SER A 184 -28.75 4.14 11.66
CA SER A 184 -28.83 4.20 13.11
C SER A 184 -28.93 2.80 13.72
N PRO A 185 -28.39 2.61 14.94
CA PRO A 185 -28.60 1.40 15.72
C PRO A 185 -30.04 1.33 16.24
N GLY A 186 -30.39 0.20 16.84
CA GLY A 186 -31.66 0.03 17.54
C GLY A 186 -31.56 -1.05 18.61
N GLY A 187 -32.72 -1.55 19.06
CA GLY A 187 -32.80 -2.64 20.03
C GLY A 187 -33.06 -2.16 21.46
N ARG A 188 -33.14 -3.13 22.37
CA ARG A 188 -33.54 -2.88 23.77
C ARG A 188 -32.50 -2.01 24.49
N GLY A 189 -32.97 -0.93 25.10
CA GLY A 189 -32.13 -0.01 25.87
C GLY A 189 -31.38 1.01 25.01
N VAL A 190 -31.77 1.18 23.74
CA VAL A 190 -31.25 2.23 22.84
C VAL A 190 -32.38 3.19 22.51
N ARG A 191 -32.19 4.46 22.85
CA ARG A 191 -33.04 5.59 22.47
C ARG A 191 -32.25 6.51 21.53
N LEU A 192 -32.91 6.97 20.48
CA LEU A 192 -32.35 7.89 19.50
C LEU A 192 -33.26 9.09 19.32
N ASP A 193 -32.70 10.28 19.52
CA ASP A 193 -33.34 11.55 19.24
C ASP A 193 -32.64 12.16 18.02
N GLY A 194 -33.24 11.97 16.84
CA GLY A 194 -32.65 12.32 15.55
C GLY A 194 -32.61 13.83 15.29
N GLY A 195 -31.47 14.32 14.82
CA GLY A 195 -31.32 15.64 14.19
C GLY A 195 -31.30 15.53 12.66
N PRO A 196 -30.40 16.23 11.94
CA PRO A 196 -30.26 16.15 10.48
C PRO A 196 -29.57 14.86 9.98
N GLY A 197 -29.44 13.82 10.81
CA GLY A 197 -28.81 12.54 10.46
C GLY A 197 -29.74 11.63 9.65
N TYR A 198 -29.84 11.83 8.33
CA TYR A 198 -30.52 10.90 7.42
C TYR A 198 -29.82 10.81 6.06
N THR A 199 -30.02 9.71 5.34
CA THR A 199 -29.42 9.50 4.02
C THR A 199 -29.88 10.59 3.05
N GLY A 200 -28.93 11.28 2.43
CA GLY A 200 -29.17 12.39 1.51
C GLY A 200 -29.17 13.79 2.15
N ALA A 201 -29.17 13.89 3.49
CA ALA A 201 -29.12 15.17 4.19
C ALA A 201 -27.87 15.98 3.80
N ILE A 202 -28.01 17.31 3.74
CA ILE A 202 -26.91 18.23 3.51
C ILE A 202 -26.63 18.97 4.81
N ILE A 203 -25.48 18.69 5.42
CA ILE A 203 -25.02 19.37 6.62
C ILE A 203 -24.34 20.66 6.20
N THR A 204 -24.93 21.78 6.61
CA THR A 204 -24.43 23.13 6.34
C THR A 204 -23.56 23.61 7.49
N PRO A 205 -22.62 24.54 7.28
CA PRO A 205 -21.82 25.09 8.37
C PRO A 205 -22.64 25.92 9.35
N TYR A 206 -23.83 26.41 9.00
CA TYR A 206 -24.52 27.48 9.73
C TYR A 206 -25.11 27.10 11.11
N TYR A 207 -25.18 25.82 11.44
CA TYR A 207 -25.79 25.31 12.67
C TYR A 207 -24.79 24.47 13.46
N ASP A 208 -25.23 23.93 14.60
CA ASP A 208 -24.42 22.98 15.35
C ASP A 208 -24.16 21.69 14.55
N SER A 209 -23.10 20.97 14.94
CA SER A 209 -22.62 19.80 14.22
C SER A 209 -23.38 18.51 14.58
N LEU A 210 -24.47 18.60 15.36
CA LEU A 210 -25.21 17.45 15.86
C LEU A 210 -25.91 16.68 14.72
N LEU A 211 -25.73 15.37 14.68
CA LEU A 211 -26.46 14.46 13.79
C LEU A 211 -27.60 13.75 14.51
N VAL A 212 -27.28 13.18 15.67
CA VAL A 212 -28.21 12.39 16.49
C VAL A 212 -27.71 12.31 17.93
N LYS A 213 -28.63 12.32 18.89
CA LYS A 213 -28.32 11.97 20.28
C LYS A 213 -28.61 10.49 20.46
N CYS A 214 -27.64 9.75 20.97
CA CYS A 214 -27.81 8.34 21.32
C CYS A 214 -27.79 8.21 22.82
N THR A 215 -28.90 7.75 23.40
CA THR A 215 -29.03 7.49 24.83
C THR A 215 -29.20 6.00 25.03
N CYS A 216 -28.34 5.39 25.83
CA CYS A 216 -28.39 3.97 26.14
C CYS A 216 -28.61 3.74 27.62
N SER A 217 -29.53 2.84 27.97
CA SER A 217 -29.90 2.52 29.35
C SER A 217 -29.64 1.04 29.69
N GLY A 218 -29.36 0.78 30.97
CA GLY A 218 -29.03 -0.55 31.45
C GLY A 218 -29.23 -0.69 32.96
N LYS A 219 -29.30 -1.94 33.44
CA LYS A 219 -29.48 -2.23 34.88
C LYS A 219 -28.35 -1.71 35.78
N ASN A 220 -27.17 -1.44 35.19
CA ASN A 220 -26.00 -0.88 35.84
C ASN A 220 -25.13 -0.17 34.79
N PHE A 221 -24.12 0.57 35.24
CA PHE A 221 -23.23 1.36 34.38
C PHE A 221 -22.57 0.53 33.28
N GLU A 222 -21.97 -0.61 33.64
CA GLU A 222 -21.28 -1.45 32.67
C GLU A 222 -22.23 -1.95 31.58
N LYS A 223 -23.49 -2.28 31.94
CA LYS A 223 -24.45 -2.69 30.93
C LYS A 223 -24.88 -1.54 30.02
N ALA A 224 -25.13 -0.35 30.56
CA ALA A 224 -25.44 0.84 29.75
C ALA A 224 -24.27 1.19 28.81
N ARG A 225 -23.03 1.13 29.30
CA ARG A 225 -21.80 1.35 28.53
C ARG A 225 -21.62 0.32 27.41
N GLN A 226 -21.86 -0.96 27.67
CA GLN A 226 -21.80 -2.01 26.64
C GLN A 226 -22.86 -1.81 25.56
N VAL A 227 -24.10 -1.47 25.94
CA VAL A 227 -25.15 -1.17 24.97
C VAL A 227 -24.78 0.04 24.12
N MET A 228 -24.22 1.10 24.72
CA MET A 228 -23.69 2.26 23.99
C MET A 228 -22.58 1.87 23.03
N LEU A 229 -21.60 1.06 23.45
CA LEU A 229 -20.52 0.59 22.57
C LEU A 229 -21.04 -0.24 21.39
N THR A 230 -22.05 -1.09 21.61
CA THR A 230 -22.71 -1.83 20.53
C THR A 230 -23.45 -0.88 19.59
N ALA A 231 -24.21 0.08 20.12
CA ALA A 231 -24.92 1.07 19.33
C ALA A 231 -23.97 1.91 18.45
N LEU A 232 -22.85 2.40 19.03
CA LEU A 232 -21.78 3.11 18.31
C LEU A 232 -21.13 2.24 17.23
N ALA A 233 -20.91 0.95 17.50
CA ALA A 233 -20.34 0.00 16.55
C ALA A 233 -21.31 -0.36 15.40
N GLU A 234 -22.61 -0.19 15.58
CA GLU A 234 -23.64 -0.41 14.56
C GLU A 234 -23.90 0.82 13.70
N PHE A 235 -23.65 2.03 14.20
CA PHE A 235 -23.78 3.25 13.42
C PHE A 235 -22.99 3.19 12.12
N ARG A 236 -23.61 3.55 11.01
CA ARG A 236 -22.92 3.75 9.72
C ARG A 236 -23.28 5.13 9.19
N VAL A 237 -22.37 6.08 9.38
CA VAL A 237 -22.43 7.40 8.73
C VAL A 237 -21.34 7.45 7.67
N ARG A 238 -21.70 7.85 6.44
CA ARG A 238 -20.77 8.03 5.31
C ARG A 238 -21.08 9.33 4.59
N GLY A 239 -20.08 9.89 3.92
CA GLY A 239 -20.14 11.21 3.28
C GLY A 239 -19.50 12.29 4.13
N LEU A 240 -19.57 12.15 5.46
CA LEU A 240 -18.95 13.05 6.42
C LEU A 240 -18.19 12.25 7.47
N LYS A 241 -17.19 12.90 8.09
CA LYS A 241 -16.54 12.43 9.31
C LYS A 241 -17.49 12.59 10.51
N THR A 242 -17.25 11.78 11.54
CA THR A 242 -18.00 11.88 12.80
C THR A 242 -17.09 11.68 14.00
N ASN A 243 -17.56 12.13 15.16
CA ASN A 243 -16.87 11.94 16.43
C ASN A 243 -17.02 10.51 17.02
N ILE A 244 -17.72 9.57 16.33
CA ILE A 244 -17.97 8.19 16.81
C ILE A 244 -16.68 7.47 17.25
N PRO A 245 -15.58 7.48 16.47
CA PRO A 245 -14.35 6.80 16.87
C PRO A 245 -13.79 7.35 18.19
N PHE A 246 -13.84 8.68 18.37
CA PHE A 246 -13.38 9.33 19.59
C PHE A 246 -14.24 8.94 20.80
N VAL A 247 -15.57 9.04 20.69
CA VAL A 247 -16.49 8.64 21.78
C VAL A 247 -16.33 7.15 22.11
N THR A 248 -16.12 6.31 21.12
CA THR A 248 -15.90 4.86 21.32
C THR A 248 -14.64 4.59 22.16
N GLU A 249 -13.55 5.29 21.88
CA GLU A 249 -12.30 5.13 22.64
C GLU A 249 -12.41 5.75 24.04
N LEU A 250 -13.10 6.88 24.17
CA LEU A 250 -13.43 7.48 25.46
C LEU A 250 -14.17 6.49 26.38
N LEU A 251 -15.21 5.82 25.85
CA LEU A 251 -15.99 4.84 26.61
C LEU A 251 -15.22 3.55 26.95
N LYS A 252 -14.10 3.27 26.27
CA LYS A 252 -13.20 2.14 26.59
C LYS A 252 -12.06 2.54 27.52
N HIS A 253 -11.82 3.84 27.70
CA HIS A 253 -10.70 4.33 28.48
C HIS A 253 -10.80 3.87 29.95
N PRO A 254 -9.72 3.37 30.57
CA PRO A 254 -9.75 2.86 31.94
C PRO A 254 -10.38 3.84 32.95
N THR A 255 -10.05 5.13 32.86
CA THR A 255 -10.63 6.20 33.72
C THR A 255 -12.16 6.28 33.64
N PHE A 256 -12.74 6.03 32.47
CA PHE A 256 -14.19 6.00 32.28
C PHE A 256 -14.77 4.66 32.79
N VAL A 257 -14.11 3.54 32.49
CA VAL A 257 -14.55 2.18 32.86
C VAL A 257 -14.56 1.95 34.37
N GLU A 258 -13.60 2.51 35.11
CA GLU A 258 -13.53 2.47 36.58
C GLU A 258 -14.58 3.37 37.26
N GLY A 259 -15.84 3.28 36.82
CA GLY A 259 -17.01 3.94 37.41
C GLY A 259 -17.12 5.43 37.14
N GLY A 260 -16.51 5.96 36.06
CA GLY A 260 -16.61 7.38 35.73
C GLY A 260 -15.85 8.28 36.71
N LYS A 261 -14.56 8.00 36.98
CA LYS A 261 -13.66 8.93 37.68
C LYS A 261 -13.23 10.08 36.76
N VAL A 262 -14.20 10.73 36.13
CA VAL A 262 -14.01 11.81 35.17
C VAL A 262 -14.13 13.16 35.86
N TRP A 263 -13.50 14.16 35.27
CA TRP A 263 -13.53 15.56 35.68
C TRP A 263 -13.60 16.44 34.42
N THR A 264 -13.93 17.72 34.58
CA THR A 264 -14.23 18.62 33.44
C THR A 264 -13.10 18.78 32.41
N THR A 265 -11.85 18.54 32.77
CA THR A 265 -10.69 18.58 31.85
C THR A 265 -10.19 17.18 31.46
N PHE A 266 -10.94 16.10 31.73
CA PHE A 266 -10.50 14.72 31.45
C PHE A 266 -10.09 14.51 29.98
N ILE A 267 -10.88 15.00 29.02
CA ILE A 267 -10.55 14.87 27.59
C ILE A 267 -9.27 15.65 27.26
N ASP A 268 -9.15 16.87 27.78
CA ASP A 268 -8.01 17.76 27.52
C ASP A 268 -6.71 17.23 28.17
N ASP A 269 -6.82 16.50 29.28
CA ASP A 269 -5.71 15.87 30.02
C ASP A 269 -5.28 14.51 29.44
N THR A 270 -5.97 13.98 28.41
CA THR A 270 -5.79 12.60 27.91
C THR A 270 -5.49 12.54 26.39
N PRO A 271 -4.26 12.90 25.93
CA PRO A 271 -3.91 12.99 24.51
C PRO A 271 -4.01 11.67 23.71
N GLU A 272 -3.96 10.52 24.38
CA GLU A 272 -4.07 9.20 23.75
C GLU A 272 -5.44 8.94 23.11
N LEU A 273 -6.51 9.59 23.58
CA LEU A 273 -7.86 9.48 23.00
C LEU A 273 -7.92 9.93 21.53
N PHE A 274 -7.00 10.79 21.11
CA PHE A 274 -6.97 11.39 19.77
C PHE A 274 -6.23 10.52 18.75
N LYS A 275 -5.28 9.66 19.18
CA LYS A 275 -4.43 8.86 18.27
C LYS A 275 -5.15 7.64 17.67
N ALA A 276 -6.14 7.08 18.36
CA ALA A 276 -6.81 5.84 17.96
C ALA A 276 -7.95 6.03 16.93
N ALA A 277 -8.46 7.26 16.75
CA ALA A 277 -9.65 7.57 15.96
C ALA A 277 -9.47 7.52 14.41
N ALA A 278 -8.24 7.45 13.90
CA ALA A 278 -7.93 7.66 12.47
C ALA A 278 -8.09 6.43 11.53
N ARG A 279 -8.59 5.28 11.99
CA ARG A 279 -8.62 4.05 11.15
C ARG A 279 -9.77 4.04 10.11
N GLY A 280 -9.42 4.06 8.82
CA GLY A 280 -10.35 3.94 7.69
C GLY A 280 -10.89 2.53 7.39
N SER A 281 -11.99 2.43 6.65
CA SER A 281 -12.65 1.16 6.29
C SER A 281 -12.01 0.46 5.09
N ARG A 282 -11.43 -0.73 5.29
CA ARG A 282 -10.75 -1.54 4.24
C ARG A 282 -11.58 -1.76 2.96
N SER A 283 -12.88 -2.07 3.12
CA SER A 283 -13.77 -2.35 1.99
C SER A 283 -14.08 -1.13 1.11
N HIS A 284 -13.99 0.09 1.65
CA HIS A 284 -14.22 1.30 0.87
C HIS A 284 -13.04 1.57 -0.07
N LYS A 285 -11.81 1.27 0.37
CA LYS A 285 -10.59 1.42 -0.44
C LYS A 285 -10.59 0.48 -1.66
N LEU A 286 -11.03 -0.77 -1.48
CA LEU A 286 -11.23 -1.70 -2.60
C LEU A 286 -12.23 -1.17 -3.63
N LEU A 287 -13.40 -0.70 -3.18
CA LEU A 287 -14.41 -0.13 -4.07
C LEU A 287 -13.88 1.09 -4.82
N ARG A 288 -12.99 1.88 -4.21
CA ARG A 288 -12.29 2.97 -4.89
C ARG A 288 -11.45 2.49 -6.07
N TYR A 289 -10.68 1.41 -5.92
CA TYR A 289 -9.93 0.83 -7.04
C TYR A 289 -10.86 0.43 -8.21
N LEU A 290 -11.93 -0.31 -7.89
CA LEU A 290 -12.91 -0.76 -8.90
C LEU A 290 -13.64 0.41 -9.57
N ALA A 291 -13.96 1.45 -8.80
CA ALA A 291 -14.59 2.67 -9.30
C ALA A 291 -13.66 3.45 -10.24
N GLU A 292 -12.38 3.59 -9.89
CA GLU A 292 -11.39 4.22 -10.78
C GLU A 292 -11.17 3.42 -12.06
N LEU A 293 -11.15 2.09 -11.98
CA LEU A 293 -11.05 1.24 -13.17
C LEU A 293 -12.28 1.40 -14.08
N ALA A 294 -13.48 1.55 -13.50
CA ALA A 294 -14.73 1.76 -14.23
C ALA A 294 -14.81 3.15 -14.91
N VAL A 295 -14.26 4.19 -14.30
CA VAL A 295 -14.31 5.57 -14.83
C VAL A 295 -13.12 5.91 -15.71
N ASN A 296 -11.92 5.62 -15.24
CA ASN A 296 -10.66 6.10 -15.83
C ASN A 296 -9.93 5.04 -16.66
N GLY A 297 -10.43 3.81 -16.72
CA GLY A 297 -9.81 2.72 -17.47
C GLY A 297 -8.61 2.09 -16.75
N PHE A 298 -7.72 1.46 -17.52
CA PHE A 298 -6.68 0.58 -16.99
C PHE A 298 -5.70 1.30 -16.06
N LYS A 299 -5.45 0.68 -14.89
CA LYS A 299 -4.57 1.23 -13.86
C LYS A 299 -3.16 0.63 -13.90
N VAL A 300 -2.99 -0.53 -14.53
CA VAL A 300 -1.71 -1.24 -14.57
C VAL A 300 -0.92 -0.82 -15.80
N ALA A 301 0.29 -0.29 -15.57
CA ALA A 301 1.17 0.14 -16.65
C ALA A 301 1.53 -1.03 -17.59
N GLY A 302 1.44 -0.78 -18.90
CA GLY A 302 1.67 -1.77 -19.95
C GLY A 302 0.43 -2.56 -20.37
N GLN A 303 -0.72 -2.35 -19.71
CA GLN A 303 -1.97 -2.99 -20.13
C GLN A 303 -2.52 -2.33 -21.41
N GLN A 304 -2.69 -3.12 -22.46
CA GLN A 304 -3.14 -2.64 -23.77
C GLN A 304 -4.64 -2.87 -24.04
N SER A 305 -5.23 -3.85 -23.35
CA SER A 305 -6.62 -4.27 -23.57
C SER A 305 -7.23 -4.90 -22.30
N VAL A 306 -8.48 -5.36 -22.38
CA VAL A 306 -9.03 -6.28 -21.38
C VAL A 306 -8.52 -7.71 -21.64
N PRO A 307 -8.45 -8.57 -20.61
CA PRO A 307 -8.13 -9.99 -20.77
C PRO A 307 -8.96 -10.69 -21.86
N ALA A 308 -8.36 -11.63 -22.60
CA ALA A 308 -9.10 -12.47 -23.54
C ALA A 308 -10.01 -13.48 -22.80
N LEU A 309 -9.59 -13.95 -21.63
CA LEU A 309 -10.40 -14.83 -20.79
C LEU A 309 -11.54 -14.04 -20.10
N GLN A 310 -12.78 -14.39 -20.43
CA GLN A 310 -13.99 -13.74 -19.89
C GLN A 310 -14.86 -14.66 -19.01
N SER A 311 -14.38 -15.87 -18.72
CA SER A 311 -14.99 -16.82 -17.79
C SER A 311 -14.14 -16.96 -16.52
N ASP A 312 -14.67 -17.63 -15.51
CA ASP A 312 -13.86 -18.04 -14.37
C ASP A 312 -12.90 -19.16 -14.79
N ILE A 313 -11.75 -19.23 -14.12
CA ILE A 313 -10.75 -20.26 -14.35
C ILE A 313 -11.29 -21.60 -13.85
N VAL A 314 -11.28 -22.60 -14.72
CA VAL A 314 -11.62 -23.99 -14.39
C VAL A 314 -10.35 -24.69 -13.92
N MET A 315 -10.40 -25.31 -12.75
CA MET A 315 -9.27 -26.09 -12.23
C MET A 315 -9.14 -27.42 -13.01
N PRO A 316 -7.92 -27.82 -13.40
CA PRO A 316 -7.71 -29.09 -14.09
C PRO A 316 -8.04 -30.29 -13.20
N LYS A 317 -8.40 -31.40 -13.85
CA LYS A 317 -8.51 -32.71 -13.21
C LYS A 317 -7.22 -33.49 -13.44
N PHE A 318 -6.81 -34.26 -12.44
CA PHE A 318 -5.60 -35.08 -12.49
C PHE A 318 -6.01 -36.55 -12.36
N SER A 319 -5.65 -37.37 -13.35
CA SER A 319 -6.08 -38.77 -13.42
C SER A 319 -5.40 -39.66 -12.37
N ASN A 320 -4.22 -39.27 -11.91
CA ASN A 320 -3.37 -40.07 -11.02
C ASN A 320 -3.50 -39.70 -9.52
N TYR A 321 -4.45 -38.82 -9.16
CA TYR A 321 -4.57 -38.28 -7.80
C TYR A 321 -6.05 -38.19 -7.38
N ASP A 322 -6.38 -38.82 -6.26
CA ASP A 322 -7.76 -38.84 -5.73
C ASP A 322 -8.17 -37.51 -5.10
N GLU A 323 -7.28 -36.85 -4.34
CA GLU A 323 -7.55 -35.55 -3.72
C GLU A 323 -6.26 -34.78 -3.41
N PHE A 324 -6.28 -33.45 -3.63
CA PHE A 324 -5.20 -32.54 -3.22
C PHE A 324 -5.61 -31.82 -1.94
N SER A 325 -4.98 -32.12 -0.82
CA SER A 325 -5.34 -31.53 0.47
C SER A 325 -4.32 -30.50 0.95
N LEU A 326 -4.81 -29.33 1.36
CA LEU A 326 -4.01 -28.33 2.06
C LEU A 326 -3.66 -28.77 3.50
N LEU A 327 -4.43 -29.69 4.08
CA LEU A 327 -4.18 -30.24 5.42
C LEU A 327 -3.10 -31.33 5.38
N HIS A 328 -2.93 -31.98 4.23
CA HIS A 328 -1.92 -33.02 4.00
C HIS A 328 -1.06 -32.64 2.79
N PRO A 329 -0.13 -31.66 2.94
CA PRO A 329 0.72 -31.23 1.83
C PRO A 329 1.70 -32.34 1.42
N CYS A 330 2.16 -32.32 0.17
CA CYS A 330 3.17 -33.25 -0.31
C CYS A 330 4.45 -33.11 0.52
N THR A 331 4.93 -34.20 1.11
CA THR A 331 6.15 -34.23 1.93
C THR A 331 7.32 -34.92 1.24
N THR A 332 7.18 -35.33 -0.01
CA THR A 332 8.25 -36.01 -0.77
C THR A 332 8.80 -35.06 -1.83
N GLY A 333 10.12 -34.85 -1.86
CA GLY A 333 10.78 -34.05 -2.89
C GLY A 333 12.21 -33.69 -2.53
N TRP A 334 12.92 -33.11 -3.50
CA TRP A 334 14.34 -32.78 -3.42
C TRP A 334 14.72 -31.81 -2.29
N ARG A 335 13.77 -30.98 -1.83
CA ARG A 335 14.01 -30.03 -0.72
C ARG A 335 14.28 -30.72 0.61
N ASN A 336 13.76 -31.93 0.79
CA ASN A 336 13.97 -32.66 2.04
C ASN A 336 15.45 -32.90 2.31
N ILE A 337 16.23 -33.22 1.27
CA ILE A 337 17.67 -33.42 1.36
C ILE A 337 18.34 -32.10 1.77
N LEU A 338 17.96 -30.98 1.15
CA LEU A 338 18.49 -29.66 1.52
C LEU A 338 18.23 -29.28 2.98
N VAL A 339 17.01 -29.53 3.47
CA VAL A 339 16.61 -29.14 4.83
C VAL A 339 17.21 -30.07 5.88
N SER A 340 17.39 -31.36 5.58
CA SER A 340 17.88 -32.36 6.54
C SER A 340 19.39 -32.55 6.52
N GLU A 341 20.03 -32.47 5.34
CA GLU A 341 21.43 -32.84 5.13
C GLU A 341 22.29 -31.69 4.56
N GLY A 342 21.68 -30.60 4.07
CA GLY A 342 22.37 -29.39 3.62
C GLY A 342 22.73 -29.35 2.12
N PRO A 343 23.32 -28.22 1.66
CA PRO A 343 23.63 -27.97 0.24
C PRO A 343 24.54 -29.01 -0.43
N GLU A 344 25.56 -29.49 0.27
CA GLU A 344 26.55 -30.42 -0.26
C GLU A 344 25.93 -31.81 -0.53
N ALA A 345 25.15 -32.32 0.42
CA ALA A 345 24.43 -33.58 0.28
C ALA A 345 23.39 -33.51 -0.85
N PHE A 346 22.69 -32.38 -0.98
CA PHE A 346 21.79 -32.13 -2.10
C PHE A 346 22.51 -32.19 -3.45
N CYS A 347 23.66 -31.51 -3.60
CA CYS A 347 24.39 -31.51 -4.86
C CYS A 347 24.96 -32.90 -5.18
N ALA A 348 25.44 -33.64 -4.18
CA ALA A 348 25.87 -35.02 -4.36
C ALA A 348 24.72 -35.93 -4.82
N ALA A 349 23.52 -35.75 -4.26
CA ALA A 349 22.32 -36.48 -4.67
C ALA A 349 21.90 -36.15 -6.10
N VAL A 350 21.94 -34.86 -6.48
CA VAL A 350 21.65 -34.41 -7.86
C VAL A 350 22.66 -35.01 -8.84
N ARG A 351 23.96 -34.96 -8.55
CA ARG A 351 25.01 -35.50 -9.42
C ARG A 351 24.90 -37.03 -9.59
N LYS A 352 24.41 -37.75 -8.57
CA LYS A 352 24.19 -39.20 -8.61
C LYS A 352 22.91 -39.59 -9.36
N HIS A 353 22.00 -38.65 -9.62
CA HIS A 353 20.76 -38.94 -10.33
C HIS A 353 21.04 -39.42 -11.76
N PRO A 354 20.47 -40.56 -12.20
CA PRO A 354 20.80 -41.13 -13.51
C PRO A 354 20.17 -40.39 -14.70
N GLY A 355 19.03 -39.72 -14.51
CA GLY A 355 18.30 -39.00 -15.56
C GLY A 355 18.60 -37.50 -15.58
N LEU A 356 17.89 -36.77 -16.44
CA LEU A 356 17.93 -35.31 -16.46
C LEU A 356 16.89 -34.73 -15.49
N LEU A 357 17.29 -33.77 -14.65
CA LEU A 357 16.33 -33.03 -13.84
C LEU A 357 15.87 -31.75 -14.54
N ILE A 358 14.62 -31.36 -14.26
CA ILE A 358 14.01 -30.14 -14.79
C ILE A 358 13.89 -29.08 -13.68
N MET A 359 14.28 -27.86 -14.02
CA MET A 359 13.90 -26.63 -13.32
C MET A 359 12.72 -25.99 -14.06
N ASP A 360 11.59 -25.79 -13.38
CA ASP A 360 10.44 -25.07 -13.96
C ASP A 360 10.54 -23.57 -13.70
N THR A 361 10.56 -22.77 -14.77
CA THR A 361 10.63 -21.29 -14.73
C THR A 361 9.29 -20.60 -14.87
N THR A 362 8.18 -21.35 -14.93
CA THR A 362 6.83 -20.83 -15.17
C THR A 362 6.44 -19.72 -14.17
N TRP A 363 6.87 -19.83 -12.92
CA TRP A 363 6.52 -18.88 -11.85
C TRP A 363 7.39 -17.62 -11.81
N ARG A 364 8.44 -17.53 -12.66
CA ARG A 364 9.37 -16.40 -12.70
C ARG A 364 9.74 -15.98 -14.11
N ASP A 365 10.66 -16.68 -14.78
CA ASP A 365 11.26 -16.19 -16.02
C ASP A 365 10.30 -16.25 -17.22
N ALA A 366 9.40 -17.23 -17.23
CA ALA A 366 8.47 -17.40 -18.33
C ALA A 366 7.52 -16.21 -18.48
N HIS A 367 6.83 -15.83 -17.40
CA HIS A 367 5.96 -14.66 -17.41
C HIS A 367 6.73 -13.34 -17.41
N GLN A 368 7.97 -13.30 -16.91
CA GLN A 368 8.86 -12.17 -17.11
C GLN A 368 9.14 -11.91 -18.59
N SER A 369 9.31 -12.98 -19.37
CA SER A 369 9.63 -12.92 -20.80
C SER A 369 8.40 -12.68 -21.69
N LEU A 370 7.26 -13.30 -21.36
CA LEU A 370 6.05 -13.30 -22.19
C LEU A 370 5.02 -12.24 -21.78
N LEU A 371 4.93 -11.90 -20.49
CA LEU A 371 3.81 -11.15 -19.91
C LEU A 371 4.29 -9.98 -19.04
N ALA A 372 5.48 -9.44 -19.32
CA ALA A 372 6.09 -8.33 -18.59
C ALA A 372 6.09 -8.54 -17.06
N THR A 373 6.26 -9.78 -16.60
CA THR A 373 6.30 -10.15 -15.16
C THR A 373 4.98 -9.92 -14.41
N ARG A 374 3.84 -9.88 -15.10
CA ARG A 374 2.55 -9.46 -14.50
C ARG A 374 1.77 -10.55 -13.78
N VAL A 375 2.19 -11.81 -13.84
CA VAL A 375 1.46 -12.89 -13.16
C VAL A 375 1.47 -12.68 -11.64
N ARG A 376 0.27 -12.61 -11.06
CA ARG A 376 -0.01 -12.27 -9.66
C ARG A 376 0.07 -13.47 -8.73
N THR A 377 0.27 -13.18 -7.45
CA THR A 377 0.38 -14.21 -6.40
C THR A 377 -0.82 -15.15 -6.36
N ILE A 378 -2.04 -14.61 -6.50
CA ILE A 378 -3.28 -15.39 -6.40
C ILE A 378 -3.37 -16.50 -7.47
N ASP A 379 -2.87 -16.25 -8.68
CA ASP A 379 -2.93 -17.23 -9.77
C ASP A 379 -1.84 -18.30 -9.59
N ILE A 380 -0.63 -17.91 -9.18
CA ILE A 380 0.42 -18.90 -8.87
C ILE A 380 -0.01 -19.79 -7.69
N ALA A 381 -0.51 -19.18 -6.62
CA ALA A 381 -0.94 -19.88 -5.41
C ALA A 381 -2.11 -20.85 -5.66
N ARG A 382 -2.98 -20.53 -6.63
CA ARG A 382 -4.18 -21.33 -6.93
C ARG A 382 -3.87 -22.72 -7.52
N ILE A 383 -2.73 -22.89 -8.20
CA ILE A 383 -2.27 -24.18 -8.75
C ILE A 383 -1.11 -24.81 -7.95
N ALA A 384 -0.55 -24.07 -6.99
CA ALA A 384 0.67 -24.45 -6.28
C ALA A 384 0.59 -25.81 -5.57
N THR A 385 -0.54 -26.14 -4.94
CA THR A 385 -0.72 -27.42 -4.24
C THR A 385 -0.67 -28.60 -5.22
N GLN A 386 -1.26 -28.46 -6.41
CA GLN A 386 -1.21 -29.48 -7.45
C GLN A 386 0.20 -29.60 -7.99
N THR A 387 0.86 -28.49 -8.33
CA THR A 387 2.27 -28.44 -8.75
C THR A 387 3.18 -29.16 -7.75
N SER A 388 3.00 -28.91 -6.44
CA SER A 388 3.74 -29.56 -5.36
C SER A 388 3.70 -31.10 -5.39
N HIS A 389 2.55 -31.68 -5.76
CA HIS A 389 2.36 -33.13 -5.82
C HIS A 389 2.85 -33.71 -7.14
N VAL A 390 2.44 -33.12 -8.27
CA VAL A 390 2.70 -33.67 -9.59
C VAL A 390 4.15 -33.49 -10.03
N PHE A 391 4.77 -32.37 -9.64
CA PHE A 391 6.14 -32.03 -9.97
C PHE A 391 7.10 -32.28 -8.80
N LYS A 392 6.78 -33.21 -7.89
CA LYS A 392 7.63 -33.55 -6.73
C LYS A 392 9.07 -33.98 -7.09
N ASN A 393 9.30 -34.45 -8.32
CA ASN A 393 10.62 -34.83 -8.83
C ASN A 393 11.38 -33.69 -9.53
N MET A 394 10.83 -32.48 -9.63
CA MET A 394 11.56 -31.34 -10.17
C MET A 394 12.73 -30.94 -9.28
N PHE A 395 13.85 -30.54 -9.90
CA PHE A 395 15.02 -30.05 -9.20
C PHE A 395 14.68 -28.80 -8.36
N ALA A 396 13.94 -27.86 -8.95
CA ALA A 396 13.39 -26.71 -8.24
C ALA A 396 12.24 -26.05 -9.03
N LEU A 397 11.53 -25.14 -8.37
CA LEU A 397 10.67 -24.14 -9.01
C LEU A 397 11.36 -22.78 -8.93
N GLU A 398 11.59 -22.14 -10.07
CA GLU A 398 12.05 -20.76 -10.08
C GLU A 398 10.86 -19.83 -9.94
N CYS A 399 10.73 -19.18 -8.78
CA CYS A 399 9.52 -18.44 -8.41
C CYS A 399 9.77 -17.03 -7.91
N TRP A 400 11.04 -16.58 -7.87
CA TRP A 400 11.41 -15.34 -7.21
C TRP A 400 12.68 -14.70 -7.77
N GLY A 401 12.96 -13.45 -7.38
CA GLY A 401 14.08 -12.69 -7.93
C GLY A 401 13.82 -12.20 -9.36
N GLY A 402 14.88 -11.80 -10.06
CA GLY A 402 14.74 -11.09 -11.33
C GLY A 402 13.84 -9.84 -11.18
N ALA A 403 12.92 -9.61 -12.11
CA ALA A 403 12.03 -8.44 -12.08
C ALA A 403 10.85 -8.59 -11.11
N THR A 404 10.57 -9.79 -10.58
CA THR A 404 9.35 -10.06 -9.80
C THR A 404 9.25 -9.22 -8.53
N PHE A 405 10.39 -8.89 -7.90
CA PHE A 405 10.42 -8.11 -6.67
C PHE A 405 9.89 -6.69 -6.88
N ASP A 406 10.50 -5.92 -7.80
CA ASP A 406 10.05 -4.56 -8.15
C ASP A 406 8.65 -4.55 -8.75
N VAL A 407 8.35 -5.46 -9.68
CA VAL A 407 7.06 -5.48 -10.40
C VAL A 407 5.89 -5.76 -9.46
N SER A 408 6.07 -6.63 -8.47
CA SER A 408 5.03 -6.93 -7.48
C SER A 408 4.60 -5.67 -6.70
N LEU A 409 5.58 -4.90 -6.20
CA LEU A 409 5.35 -3.65 -5.48
C LEU A 409 4.80 -2.56 -6.41
N ARG A 410 5.49 -2.33 -7.53
CA ARG A 410 5.26 -1.20 -8.43
C ARG A 410 3.96 -1.31 -9.20
N PHE A 411 3.66 -2.47 -9.76
CA PHE A 411 2.58 -2.63 -10.73
C PHE A 411 1.43 -3.50 -10.23
N LEU A 412 1.71 -4.50 -9.39
CA LEU A 412 0.70 -5.44 -8.91
C LEU A 412 0.13 -5.05 -7.54
N THR A 413 0.76 -4.09 -6.87
CA THR A 413 0.38 -3.61 -5.52
C THR A 413 0.32 -4.77 -4.51
N GLU A 414 1.29 -5.67 -4.58
CA GLU A 414 1.40 -6.82 -3.68
C GLU A 414 2.83 -6.97 -3.16
N CYS A 415 2.97 -7.56 -1.96
CA CYS A 415 4.28 -7.72 -1.34
C CYS A 415 4.96 -9.00 -1.89
N PRO A 416 6.19 -8.90 -2.44
CA PRO A 416 6.89 -10.08 -2.95
C PRO A 416 7.21 -11.07 -1.83
N TRP A 417 7.47 -10.60 -0.61
CA TRP A 417 7.78 -11.45 0.54
C TRP A 417 6.57 -12.30 0.95
N GLU A 418 5.37 -11.72 0.93
CA GLU A 418 4.14 -12.46 1.20
C GLU A 418 3.82 -13.46 0.08
N ARG A 419 4.14 -13.14 -1.18
CA ARG A 419 4.11 -14.13 -2.28
C ARG A 419 4.97 -15.34 -1.93
N LEU A 420 6.24 -15.11 -1.58
CA LEU A 420 7.17 -16.20 -1.27
C LEU A 420 6.70 -17.06 -0.10
N LYS A 421 6.30 -16.44 1.02
CA LYS A 421 5.79 -17.15 2.20
C LYS A 421 4.52 -17.96 1.89
N THR A 422 3.61 -17.39 1.10
CA THR A 422 2.37 -18.05 0.68
C THR A 422 2.69 -19.29 -0.16
N LEU A 423 3.53 -19.14 -1.18
CA LEU A 423 3.93 -20.25 -2.05
C LEU A 423 4.69 -21.33 -1.28
N ARG A 424 5.58 -20.94 -0.35
CA ARG A 424 6.37 -21.90 0.44
C ARG A 424 5.50 -22.73 1.39
N LYS A 425 4.37 -22.19 1.85
CA LYS A 425 3.39 -22.94 2.63
C LYS A 425 2.66 -23.98 1.76
N LEU A 426 2.36 -23.65 0.51
CA LEU A 426 1.61 -24.50 -0.42
C LEU A 426 2.47 -25.58 -1.07
N VAL A 427 3.73 -25.28 -1.33
CA VAL A 427 4.74 -26.22 -1.80
C VAL A 427 5.77 -26.30 -0.68
N PRO A 428 5.90 -27.40 0.10
CA PRO A 428 6.95 -27.51 1.12
C PRO A 428 8.12 -28.45 0.73
N ASN A 429 7.98 -29.20 -0.35
CA ASN A 429 8.83 -30.33 -0.77
C ASN A 429 9.76 -30.06 -1.98
N ILE A 430 9.42 -29.11 -2.86
CA ILE A 430 10.25 -28.74 -4.02
C ILE A 430 11.14 -27.54 -3.64
N PRO A 431 12.46 -27.54 -3.92
CA PRO A 431 13.31 -26.39 -3.65
C PRO A 431 12.81 -25.16 -4.40
N PHE A 432 12.85 -23.99 -3.77
CA PHE A 432 12.58 -22.74 -4.48
C PHE A 432 13.88 -22.10 -4.93
N GLN A 433 13.93 -21.73 -6.21
CA GLN A 433 15.04 -20.96 -6.76
C GLN A 433 14.66 -19.49 -6.95
N MET A 434 15.64 -18.62 -6.71
CA MET A 434 15.59 -17.24 -7.17
C MET A 434 16.77 -16.87 -8.06
N LEU A 435 16.55 -15.90 -8.95
CA LEU A 435 17.62 -15.22 -9.68
C LEU A 435 18.11 -14.01 -8.87
N LEU A 436 19.39 -14.01 -8.50
CA LEU A 436 20.05 -12.99 -7.68
C LEU A 436 21.20 -12.33 -8.46
N ARG A 437 21.24 -11.00 -8.51
CA ARG A 437 22.40 -10.28 -9.05
C ARG A 437 23.43 -10.08 -7.93
N GLY A 438 24.64 -10.62 -8.10
CA GLY A 438 25.62 -10.82 -7.01
C GLY A 438 25.81 -9.61 -6.09
N ALA A 439 26.22 -8.46 -6.63
CA ALA A 439 26.47 -7.26 -5.82
C ALA A 439 25.25 -6.37 -5.57
N ASN A 440 24.06 -6.75 -6.08
CA ASN A 440 22.89 -5.88 -6.07
C ASN A 440 21.61 -6.55 -5.54
N ALA A 441 21.70 -7.82 -5.15
CA ALA A 441 20.55 -8.66 -4.84
C ALA A 441 19.49 -8.65 -5.95
N VAL A 442 18.39 -7.91 -5.76
CA VAL A 442 17.31 -7.76 -6.73
C VAL A 442 17.21 -6.34 -7.30
N GLY A 443 17.99 -5.39 -6.79
CA GLY A 443 17.88 -3.97 -7.09
C GLY A 443 18.48 -3.51 -8.42
N TYR A 444 18.54 -2.19 -8.65
CA TYR A 444 19.07 -1.59 -9.90
C TYR A 444 20.40 -0.84 -9.74
N THR A 445 20.83 -0.54 -8.51
CA THR A 445 22.11 0.15 -8.21
C THR A 445 23.01 -0.70 -7.33
N SER A 446 24.25 -0.27 -7.11
CA SER A 446 25.17 -0.87 -6.14
C SER A 446 24.77 -0.55 -4.72
N TYR A 447 24.82 -1.56 -3.84
CA TYR A 447 24.48 -1.43 -2.43
C TYR A 447 25.69 -1.72 -1.54
N PRO A 448 25.73 -1.17 -0.32
CA PRO A 448 26.65 -1.64 0.71
C PRO A 448 26.47 -3.14 0.96
N ASP A 449 27.57 -3.84 1.26
CA ASP A 449 27.59 -5.30 1.38
C ASP A 449 26.57 -5.83 2.38
N ASN A 450 26.39 -5.13 3.52
CA ASN A 450 25.46 -5.56 4.57
C ASN A 450 24.00 -5.63 4.09
N VAL A 451 23.60 -4.87 3.07
CA VAL A 451 22.27 -4.99 2.45
C VAL A 451 22.11 -6.31 1.71
N VAL A 452 23.14 -6.74 0.97
CA VAL A 452 23.14 -7.99 0.20
C VAL A 452 23.12 -9.20 1.14
N PHE A 453 23.92 -9.18 2.20
CA PHE A 453 23.93 -10.22 3.24
C PHE A 453 22.58 -10.34 3.94
N GLU A 454 22.00 -9.22 4.40
CA GLU A 454 20.72 -9.24 5.09
C GLU A 454 19.57 -9.67 4.16
N PHE A 455 19.61 -9.26 2.89
CA PHE A 455 18.64 -9.73 1.90
C PHE A 455 18.70 -11.25 1.70
N CYS A 456 19.90 -11.82 1.48
CA CYS A 456 20.05 -13.26 1.26
C CYS A 456 19.58 -14.06 2.47
N LYS A 457 19.93 -13.59 3.69
CA LYS A 457 19.46 -14.17 4.95
C LYS A 457 17.92 -14.18 5.02
N LYS A 458 17.27 -13.04 4.79
CA LYS A 458 15.80 -12.94 4.86
C LYS A 458 15.10 -13.73 3.75
N ALA A 459 15.69 -13.80 2.56
CA ALA A 459 15.18 -14.63 1.46
C ALA A 459 15.24 -16.12 1.81
N LYS A 460 16.33 -16.59 2.44
CA LYS A 460 16.46 -17.97 2.92
C LYS A 460 15.45 -18.27 4.03
N GLU A 461 15.29 -17.38 5.01
CA GLU A 461 14.29 -17.51 6.09
C GLU A 461 12.86 -17.60 5.54
N CYS A 462 12.54 -16.89 4.45
CA CYS A 462 11.22 -16.94 3.81
C CYS A 462 11.00 -18.15 2.90
N GLY A 463 12.04 -18.94 2.61
CA GLY A 463 11.92 -20.23 1.92
C GLY A 463 12.59 -20.34 0.56
N VAL A 464 13.43 -19.39 0.14
CA VAL A 464 14.35 -19.60 -1.00
C VAL A 464 15.39 -20.64 -0.59
N ASP A 465 15.65 -21.61 -1.46
CA ASP A 465 16.61 -22.68 -1.21
C ASP A 465 17.84 -22.58 -2.12
N VAL A 466 17.62 -22.29 -3.40
CA VAL A 466 18.67 -22.14 -4.42
C VAL A 466 18.77 -20.69 -4.88
N PHE A 467 19.97 -20.13 -4.86
CA PHE A 467 20.24 -18.77 -5.32
C PHE A 467 21.12 -18.83 -6.56
N ARG A 468 20.53 -18.55 -7.72
CA ARG A 468 21.25 -18.40 -8.97
C ARG A 468 21.89 -17.01 -9.01
N ILE A 469 23.16 -16.92 -8.66
CA ILE A 469 23.96 -15.70 -8.55
C ILE A 469 24.60 -15.40 -9.89
N PHE A 470 24.24 -14.27 -10.51
CA PHE A 470 24.86 -13.81 -11.75
C PHE A 470 25.38 -12.38 -11.64
N ASP A 471 26.29 -12.00 -12.54
CA ASP A 471 26.71 -10.62 -12.76
C ASP A 471 26.48 -10.26 -14.23
N SER A 472 26.07 -9.01 -14.50
CA SER A 472 25.69 -8.61 -15.86
C SER A 472 26.86 -8.53 -16.85
N LEU A 473 28.08 -8.47 -16.33
CA LEU A 473 29.32 -8.42 -17.09
C LEU A 473 30.20 -9.65 -16.82
N ASN A 474 29.71 -10.67 -16.11
CA ASN A 474 30.51 -11.79 -15.59
C ASN A 474 31.71 -11.33 -14.70
N TYR A 475 31.57 -10.21 -13.99
CA TYR A 475 32.62 -9.68 -13.12
C TYR A 475 32.75 -10.53 -11.85
N ASP A 476 33.93 -11.11 -11.64
CA ASP A 476 34.22 -12.09 -10.60
C ASP A 476 34.09 -11.53 -9.18
N GLU A 477 34.50 -10.28 -8.92
CA GLU A 477 34.33 -9.67 -7.60
C GLU A 477 32.86 -9.48 -7.20
N ASN A 478 31.98 -9.17 -8.16
CA ASN A 478 30.54 -9.06 -7.89
C ASN A 478 29.90 -10.42 -7.62
N LEU A 479 30.34 -11.45 -8.36
CA LEU A 479 29.91 -12.83 -8.14
C LEU A 479 30.34 -13.33 -6.76
N GLN A 480 31.59 -13.06 -6.35
CA GLN A 480 32.12 -13.49 -5.05
C GLN A 480 31.28 -12.98 -3.87
N LEU A 481 30.91 -11.69 -3.86
CA LEU A 481 30.05 -11.13 -2.80
C LEU A 481 28.71 -11.87 -2.69
N GLY A 482 28.09 -12.18 -3.83
CA GLY A 482 26.82 -12.93 -3.84
C GLY A 482 26.99 -14.36 -3.34
N ILE A 483 28.08 -15.04 -3.74
CA ILE A 483 28.42 -16.39 -3.26
C ILE A 483 28.60 -16.38 -1.73
N ASP A 484 29.38 -15.44 -1.21
CA ASP A 484 29.65 -15.31 0.22
C ASP A 484 28.36 -15.03 1.01
N ALA A 485 27.51 -14.12 0.51
CA ALA A 485 26.23 -13.78 1.15
C ALA A 485 25.26 -14.96 1.20
N VAL A 486 25.14 -15.73 0.11
CA VAL A 486 24.27 -16.92 0.05
C VAL A 486 24.78 -18.04 0.95
N LYS A 487 26.09 -18.30 0.94
CA LYS A 487 26.69 -19.31 1.83
C LYS A 487 26.53 -18.93 3.30
N ALA A 488 26.73 -17.65 3.64
CA ALA A 488 26.49 -17.15 4.99
C ALA A 488 25.01 -17.29 5.42
N ALA A 489 24.07 -17.21 4.49
CA ALA A 489 22.65 -17.44 4.74
C ALA A 489 22.29 -18.95 4.86
N GLY A 490 23.18 -19.87 4.46
CA GLY A 490 22.91 -21.32 4.43
C GLY A 490 22.10 -21.77 3.21
N GLY A 491 22.12 -21.01 2.11
CA GLY A 491 21.49 -21.35 0.84
C GLY A 491 22.42 -22.11 -0.12
N VAL A 492 21.85 -22.70 -1.18
CA VAL A 492 22.63 -23.28 -2.28
C VAL A 492 23.10 -22.14 -3.19
N ALA A 493 24.40 -21.83 -3.12
CA ALA A 493 25.06 -20.93 -4.07
C ALA A 493 25.25 -21.60 -5.44
N GLU A 494 24.41 -21.22 -6.41
CA GLU A 494 24.53 -21.56 -7.82
C GLU A 494 25.13 -20.36 -8.56
N ALA A 495 26.40 -20.40 -8.97
CA ALA A 495 27.02 -19.29 -9.69
C ALA A 495 26.79 -19.43 -11.19
N ALA A 496 26.27 -18.37 -11.82
CA ALA A 496 25.89 -18.36 -13.21
C ALA A 496 26.89 -17.57 -14.06
N ILE A 497 27.43 -18.24 -15.09
CA ILE A 497 28.16 -17.61 -16.17
C ILE A 497 27.15 -17.23 -17.27
N SER A 498 27.02 -15.93 -17.53
CA SER A 498 26.18 -15.42 -18.60
C SER A 498 26.85 -15.67 -19.95
N TYR A 499 26.19 -16.42 -20.83
CA TYR A 499 26.71 -16.84 -22.13
C TYR A 499 26.43 -15.78 -23.22
N THR A 500 27.44 -15.42 -23.99
CA THR A 500 27.35 -14.51 -25.14
C THR A 500 28.34 -14.92 -26.25
N GLY A 501 28.13 -14.44 -27.48
CA GLY A 501 28.94 -14.85 -28.62
C GLY A 501 28.65 -16.28 -29.09
N ASP A 502 29.65 -16.93 -29.69
CA ASP A 502 29.50 -18.27 -30.26
C ASP A 502 30.81 -19.04 -30.19
N ILE A 503 30.97 -19.90 -29.17
CA ILE A 503 32.20 -20.69 -28.99
C ILE A 503 32.42 -21.73 -30.09
N SER A 504 31.39 -22.06 -30.87
CA SER A 504 31.51 -22.99 -31.99
C SER A 504 32.06 -22.32 -33.25
N ASN A 505 32.14 -20.98 -33.23
CA ASN A 505 32.74 -20.15 -34.28
C ASN A 505 34.12 -19.63 -33.82
N PRO A 506 35.24 -20.14 -34.35
CA PRO A 506 36.59 -19.75 -33.92
C PRO A 506 36.93 -18.27 -34.21
N ASN A 507 36.17 -17.61 -35.09
CA ASN A 507 36.36 -16.20 -35.42
C ASN A 507 35.60 -15.25 -34.50
N ARG A 508 34.65 -15.73 -33.69
CA ARG A 508 33.88 -14.90 -32.76
C ARG A 508 34.66 -14.74 -31.44
N LYS A 509 35.65 -13.84 -31.46
CA LYS A 509 36.39 -13.37 -30.28
C LYS A 509 35.68 -12.16 -29.66
N PRO A 510 35.87 -11.86 -28.36
CA PRO A 510 36.79 -12.49 -27.40
C PRO A 510 36.23 -13.69 -26.61
N TYR A 511 34.91 -13.91 -26.60
CA TYR A 511 34.26 -15.01 -25.84
C TYR A 511 34.45 -16.39 -26.48
N ASN A 512 35.63 -16.97 -26.31
CA ASN A 512 35.96 -18.33 -26.75
C ASN A 512 35.70 -19.37 -25.65
N LEU A 513 35.87 -20.67 -25.95
CA LEU A 513 35.70 -21.75 -24.96
C LEU A 513 36.62 -21.57 -23.73
N GLN A 514 37.87 -21.15 -23.94
CA GLN A 514 38.83 -20.99 -22.84
C GLN A 514 38.37 -19.95 -21.81
N TYR A 515 37.80 -18.83 -22.25
CA TYR A 515 37.22 -17.81 -21.36
C TYR A 515 36.19 -18.42 -20.38
N TYR A 516 35.29 -19.27 -20.89
CA TYR A 516 34.27 -19.91 -20.06
C TYR A 516 34.87 -20.93 -19.10
N LEU A 517 35.88 -21.69 -19.52
CA LEU A 517 36.58 -22.65 -18.66
C LEU A 517 37.40 -21.95 -17.56
N ASP A 518 38.08 -20.85 -17.86
CA ASP A 518 38.84 -20.07 -16.89
C ASP A 518 37.92 -19.46 -15.83
N LEU A 519 36.79 -18.89 -16.26
CA LEU A 519 35.79 -18.36 -15.33
C LEU A 519 35.15 -19.49 -14.50
N THR A 520 34.88 -20.65 -15.10
CA THR A 520 34.41 -21.83 -14.36
C THR A 520 35.39 -22.23 -13.26
N ALA A 521 36.69 -22.33 -13.57
CA ALA A 521 37.72 -22.67 -12.60
C ALA A 521 37.79 -21.67 -11.44
N LYS A 522 37.63 -20.36 -11.72
CA LYS A 522 37.55 -19.31 -10.69
C LYS A 522 36.35 -19.53 -9.76
N LEU A 523 35.17 -19.79 -10.32
CA LEU A 523 33.94 -19.98 -9.53
C LEU A 523 33.97 -21.27 -8.72
N VAL A 524 34.52 -22.36 -9.26
CA VAL A 524 34.76 -23.60 -8.50
C VAL A 524 35.69 -23.32 -7.31
N LYS A 525 36.77 -22.56 -7.52
CA LYS A 525 37.68 -22.14 -6.43
C LYS A 525 36.99 -21.25 -5.39
N ALA A 526 36.01 -20.44 -5.80
CA ALA A 526 35.17 -19.65 -4.89
C ALA A 526 34.22 -20.50 -4.03
N GLY A 527 34.15 -21.82 -4.27
CA GLY A 527 33.39 -22.77 -3.45
C GLY A 527 31.89 -22.72 -3.71
N ILE A 528 31.50 -22.58 -4.97
CA ILE A 528 30.11 -22.75 -5.42
C ILE A 528 29.64 -24.19 -5.23
N HIS A 529 28.34 -24.41 -5.10
CA HIS A 529 27.78 -25.77 -5.06
C HIS A 529 27.36 -26.23 -6.45
N ILE A 530 26.82 -25.32 -7.27
CA ILE A 530 26.30 -25.58 -8.61
C ILE A 530 26.86 -24.52 -9.57
N LEU A 531 27.26 -24.93 -10.77
CA LEU A 531 27.58 -24.01 -11.86
C LEU A 531 26.39 -23.91 -12.81
N ALA A 532 25.96 -22.69 -13.09
CA ALA A 532 24.96 -22.41 -14.11
C ALA A 532 25.58 -21.80 -15.37
N ILE A 533 25.15 -22.26 -16.53
CA ILE A 533 25.35 -21.57 -17.80
C ILE A 533 24.04 -20.83 -18.11
N LYS A 534 24.06 -19.50 -17.98
CA LYS A 534 22.90 -18.66 -18.23
C LYS A 534 22.97 -18.07 -19.63
N ASP A 535 22.32 -18.72 -20.58
CA ASP A 535 22.10 -18.20 -21.94
C ASP A 535 20.83 -17.35 -22.00
N MET A 536 20.92 -16.11 -21.53
CA MET A 536 19.79 -15.17 -21.39
C MET A 536 19.13 -14.75 -22.72
N ALA A 537 19.78 -15.01 -23.85
CA ALA A 537 19.28 -14.58 -25.17
C ALA A 537 18.91 -15.77 -26.08
N GLY A 538 19.30 -17.00 -25.75
CA GLY A 538 19.06 -18.16 -26.62
C GLY A 538 20.11 -18.28 -27.73
N LEU A 539 21.37 -18.03 -27.40
CA LEU A 539 22.52 -18.04 -28.31
C LEU A 539 23.25 -19.39 -28.33
N LEU A 540 23.05 -20.23 -27.31
CA LEU A 540 23.77 -21.48 -27.14
C LEU A 540 23.20 -22.52 -28.12
N LYS A 541 23.81 -22.61 -29.30
CA LYS A 541 23.47 -23.61 -30.33
C LYS A 541 23.76 -25.04 -29.84
N PRO A 542 23.10 -26.09 -30.37
CA PRO A 542 23.34 -27.48 -29.94
C PRO A 542 24.80 -27.92 -30.01
N LYS A 543 25.54 -27.51 -31.07
CA LYS A 543 26.98 -27.79 -31.18
C LYS A 543 27.79 -27.09 -30.07
N ALA A 544 27.48 -25.83 -29.79
CA ALA A 544 28.13 -25.07 -28.73
C ALA A 544 27.80 -25.65 -27.35
N ALA A 545 26.56 -26.08 -27.11
CA ALA A 545 26.15 -26.76 -25.88
C ALA A 545 27.01 -28.02 -25.63
N ARG A 546 27.13 -28.92 -26.61
CA ARG A 546 27.97 -30.13 -26.45
C ARG A 546 29.43 -29.79 -26.16
N MET A 547 29.99 -28.81 -26.85
CA MET A 547 31.37 -28.37 -26.64
C MET A 547 31.59 -27.80 -25.24
N LEU A 548 30.73 -26.87 -24.80
CA LEU A 548 30.89 -26.19 -23.51
C LEU A 548 30.68 -27.14 -22.35
N ILE A 549 29.53 -27.83 -22.33
CA ILE A 549 29.13 -28.69 -21.21
C ILE A 549 30.05 -29.90 -21.11
N GLY A 550 30.40 -30.52 -22.24
CA GLY A 550 31.34 -31.64 -22.27
C GLY A 550 32.73 -31.25 -21.74
N ALA A 551 33.23 -30.06 -22.09
CA ALA A 551 34.51 -29.57 -21.60
C ALA A 551 34.48 -29.25 -20.09
N ILE A 552 33.41 -28.63 -19.60
CA ILE A 552 33.22 -28.38 -18.16
C ILE A 552 33.15 -29.70 -17.39
N ARG A 553 32.33 -30.65 -17.85
CA ARG A 553 32.19 -31.97 -17.23
C ARG A 553 33.50 -32.74 -17.18
N ALA A 554 34.29 -32.70 -18.26
CA ALA A 554 35.60 -33.34 -18.31
C ALA A 554 36.59 -32.75 -17.28
N ASN A 555 36.56 -31.42 -17.09
CA ASN A 555 37.44 -30.74 -16.14
C ASN A 555 36.95 -30.81 -14.69
N HIS A 556 35.62 -30.93 -14.48
CA HIS A 556 34.99 -30.94 -13.16
C HIS A 556 33.94 -32.08 -13.07
N PRO A 557 34.36 -33.35 -12.87
CA PRO A 557 33.48 -34.52 -12.91
C PRO A 557 32.36 -34.53 -11.87
N ASP A 558 32.60 -33.94 -10.69
CA ASP A 558 31.69 -33.96 -9.54
C ASP A 558 30.80 -32.72 -9.44
N LEU A 559 31.06 -31.68 -10.23
CA LEU A 559 30.32 -30.41 -10.20
C LEU A 559 28.92 -30.59 -10.79
N VAL A 560 27.88 -30.10 -10.12
CA VAL A 560 26.54 -30.05 -10.73
C VAL A 560 26.50 -28.94 -11.78
N ILE A 561 26.07 -29.27 -13.00
CA ILE A 561 25.97 -28.36 -14.14
C ILE A 561 24.50 -28.12 -14.46
N HIS A 562 24.09 -26.85 -14.34
CA HIS A 562 22.75 -26.38 -14.62
C HIS A 562 22.76 -25.52 -15.90
N VAL A 563 21.92 -25.80 -16.88
CA VAL A 563 21.88 -25.03 -18.12
C VAL A 563 20.54 -24.33 -18.28
N HIS A 564 20.61 -23.01 -18.46
CA HIS A 564 19.47 -22.15 -18.70
C HIS A 564 19.57 -21.53 -20.09
N THR A 565 18.51 -21.57 -20.88
CA THR A 565 18.42 -20.88 -22.16
C THR A 565 17.04 -20.24 -22.37
N HIS A 566 16.93 -19.43 -23.42
CA HIS A 566 15.66 -18.95 -23.97
C HIS A 566 15.46 -19.54 -25.36
N ASP A 567 14.21 -19.73 -25.77
CA ASP A 567 13.85 -20.32 -27.06
C ASP A 567 13.64 -19.28 -28.17
N THR A 568 14.28 -18.11 -28.04
CA THR A 568 14.09 -16.95 -28.94
C THR A 568 14.38 -17.33 -30.39
N ALA A 569 15.39 -18.16 -30.61
CA ALA A 569 15.78 -18.64 -31.93
C ALA A 569 14.97 -19.86 -32.42
N GLY A 570 14.13 -20.46 -31.57
CA GLY A 570 13.40 -21.71 -31.85
C GLY A 570 14.28 -22.96 -31.85
N THR A 571 15.45 -22.90 -31.20
CA THR A 571 16.41 -24.01 -31.11
C THR A 571 16.64 -24.48 -29.67
N GLY A 572 15.93 -23.91 -28.70
CA GLY A 572 16.19 -24.10 -27.28
C GLY A 572 15.98 -25.54 -26.82
N VAL A 573 14.92 -26.22 -27.28
CA VAL A 573 14.69 -27.65 -26.97
C VAL A 573 15.88 -28.51 -27.43
N ALA A 574 16.32 -28.33 -28.68
CA ALA A 574 17.45 -29.06 -29.24
C ALA A 574 18.76 -28.74 -28.48
N SER A 575 18.95 -27.50 -28.03
CA SER A 575 20.11 -27.10 -27.24
C SER A 575 20.12 -27.70 -25.83
N MET A 576 18.96 -27.80 -25.18
CA MET A 576 18.85 -28.42 -23.85
C MET A 576 19.07 -29.93 -23.90
N ILE A 577 18.52 -30.62 -24.91
CA ILE A 577 18.80 -32.05 -25.15
C ILE A 577 20.31 -32.25 -25.39
N ALA A 578 20.92 -31.41 -26.25
CA ALA A 578 22.35 -31.49 -26.52
C ALA A 578 23.23 -31.18 -25.28
N ALA A 579 22.78 -30.32 -24.37
CA ALA A 579 23.44 -30.08 -23.09
C ALA A 579 23.32 -31.29 -22.15
N ALA A 580 22.15 -31.90 -22.06
CA ALA A 580 21.90 -33.11 -21.27
C ALA A 580 22.76 -34.28 -21.76
N GLU A 581 22.79 -34.53 -23.07
CA GLU A 581 23.67 -35.53 -23.71
C GLU A 581 25.16 -35.33 -23.40
N ALA A 582 25.57 -34.08 -23.19
CA ALA A 582 26.94 -33.71 -22.86
C ALA A 582 27.25 -33.74 -21.35
N GLY A 583 26.27 -34.09 -20.51
CA GLY A 583 26.43 -34.29 -19.08
C GLY A 583 25.98 -33.12 -18.19
N ALA A 584 25.06 -32.27 -18.66
CA ALA A 584 24.31 -31.37 -17.78
C ALA A 584 23.38 -32.19 -16.86
N ASP A 585 23.32 -31.83 -15.58
CA ASP A 585 22.47 -32.52 -14.59
C ASP A 585 21.05 -31.91 -14.55
N VAL A 586 20.93 -30.62 -14.87
CA VAL A 586 19.67 -29.87 -14.82
C VAL A 586 19.53 -28.94 -16.01
N VAL A 587 18.32 -28.83 -16.56
CA VAL A 587 17.96 -27.78 -17.55
C VAL A 587 16.71 -27.00 -17.12
N ASP A 588 16.68 -25.72 -17.46
CA ASP A 588 15.49 -24.87 -17.30
C ASP A 588 14.50 -25.10 -18.44
N ALA A 589 13.22 -25.30 -18.09
CA ALA A 589 12.09 -25.35 -19.02
C ALA A 589 10.89 -24.58 -18.44
N ALA A 590 9.91 -24.26 -19.29
CA ALA A 590 8.63 -23.71 -18.86
C ALA A 590 7.48 -24.60 -19.34
N ILE A 591 6.36 -24.59 -18.62
CA ILE A 591 5.14 -25.28 -19.06
C ILE A 591 4.73 -24.78 -20.46
N ASP A 592 4.19 -25.67 -21.29
CA ASP A 592 4.10 -25.46 -22.74
C ASP A 592 3.42 -24.14 -23.14
N SER A 593 2.28 -23.85 -22.54
CA SER A 593 1.52 -22.61 -22.73
C SER A 593 2.27 -21.35 -22.32
N MET A 594 3.32 -21.45 -21.51
CA MET A 594 4.20 -20.37 -21.07
C MET A 594 5.63 -20.50 -21.59
N SER A 595 5.86 -21.38 -22.57
CA SER A 595 7.16 -21.65 -23.19
C SER A 595 7.27 -21.04 -24.58
N GLY A 596 8.44 -21.21 -25.20
CA GLY A 596 8.72 -20.78 -26.58
C GLY A 596 8.85 -19.26 -26.71
N LEU A 597 9.09 -18.80 -27.95
CA LEU A 597 9.36 -17.38 -28.23
C LEU A 597 10.50 -16.88 -27.34
N THR A 598 10.31 -15.77 -26.63
CA THR A 598 11.31 -15.24 -25.69
C THR A 598 11.36 -15.97 -24.36
N SER A 599 10.52 -16.98 -24.10
CA SER A 599 10.52 -17.78 -22.87
C SER A 599 11.53 -18.93 -22.93
N GLN A 600 11.54 -19.80 -21.93
CA GLN A 600 12.28 -21.06 -21.94
C GLN A 600 11.71 -22.06 -22.96
N PRO A 601 12.49 -23.08 -23.33
CA PRO A 601 12.01 -24.22 -24.10
C PRO A 601 10.82 -24.93 -23.42
N SER A 602 9.98 -25.58 -24.24
CA SER A 602 8.81 -26.34 -23.75
C SER A 602 9.26 -27.51 -22.88
N LEU A 603 8.68 -27.57 -21.67
CA LEU A 603 8.86 -28.66 -20.72
C LEU A 603 8.30 -29.97 -21.28
N GLY A 604 7.08 -29.96 -21.82
CA GLY A 604 6.48 -31.14 -22.46
C GLY A 604 7.37 -31.66 -23.58
N ALA A 605 7.85 -30.78 -24.47
CA ALA A 605 8.72 -31.17 -25.58
C ALA A 605 10.05 -31.81 -25.11
N ILE A 606 10.70 -31.27 -24.07
CA ILE A 606 11.94 -31.85 -23.53
C ILE A 606 11.66 -33.20 -22.88
N THR A 607 10.63 -33.28 -22.02
CA THR A 607 10.31 -34.50 -21.27
C THR A 607 9.92 -35.64 -22.21
N SER A 608 9.01 -35.40 -23.17
CA SER A 608 8.63 -36.41 -24.18
C SER A 608 9.79 -36.79 -25.11
N ALA A 609 10.71 -35.87 -25.43
CA ALA A 609 11.86 -36.20 -26.28
C ALA A 609 12.90 -37.11 -25.61
N LEU A 610 12.93 -37.13 -24.27
CA LEU A 610 13.85 -37.94 -23.48
C LEU A 610 13.20 -39.19 -22.88
N GLU A 611 11.89 -39.37 -23.05
CA GLU A 611 11.15 -40.52 -22.54
C GLU A 611 11.75 -41.84 -23.04
N GLY A 612 11.97 -42.78 -22.12
CA GLY A 612 12.54 -44.09 -22.41
C GLY A 612 14.04 -44.08 -22.76
N THR A 613 14.70 -42.91 -22.75
CA THR A 613 16.16 -42.79 -22.88
C THR A 613 16.84 -42.89 -21.51
N PRO A 614 18.18 -43.06 -21.44
CA PRO A 614 18.90 -42.97 -20.16
C PRO A 614 18.76 -41.61 -19.45
N LEU A 615 18.35 -40.56 -20.18
CA LEU A 615 18.15 -39.20 -19.67
C LEU A 615 16.69 -38.90 -19.35
N ASP A 616 15.83 -39.91 -19.28
CA ASP A 616 14.42 -39.75 -18.91
C ASP A 616 14.28 -39.00 -17.58
N THR A 617 13.37 -38.03 -17.56
CA THR A 617 13.14 -37.12 -16.43
C THR A 617 12.22 -37.73 -15.36
N GLY A 618 11.47 -38.78 -15.71
CA GLY A 618 10.46 -39.40 -14.86
C GLY A 618 9.26 -38.50 -14.54
N ILE A 619 9.05 -37.42 -15.29
CA ILE A 619 7.87 -36.54 -15.18
C ILE A 619 6.76 -37.11 -16.07
N ASN A 620 5.56 -37.30 -15.51
CA ASN A 620 4.43 -37.88 -16.23
C ASN A 620 3.79 -36.86 -17.19
N GLU A 621 3.53 -37.27 -18.45
CA GLU A 621 2.98 -36.41 -19.49
C GLU A 621 1.53 -35.94 -19.18
N ASP A 622 0.66 -36.82 -18.67
CA ASP A 622 -0.72 -36.44 -18.32
C ASP A 622 -0.75 -35.34 -17.24
N ASP A 623 0.17 -35.42 -16.28
CA ASP A 623 0.34 -34.41 -15.24
C ASP A 623 0.82 -33.07 -15.83
N VAL A 624 1.75 -33.10 -16.79
CA VAL A 624 2.20 -31.90 -17.54
C VAL A 624 1.04 -31.28 -18.29
N LEU A 625 0.26 -32.07 -19.04
CA LEU A 625 -0.89 -31.58 -19.80
C LEU A 625 -1.99 -30.99 -18.88
N ALA A 626 -2.24 -31.61 -17.73
CA ALA A 626 -3.18 -31.09 -16.74
C ALA A 626 -2.74 -29.72 -16.20
N ILE A 627 -1.48 -29.57 -15.78
CA ILE A 627 -0.93 -28.27 -15.35
C ILE A 627 -0.95 -27.26 -16.50
N ASN A 628 -0.64 -27.69 -17.73
CA ASN A 628 -0.64 -26.83 -18.89
C ASN A 628 -2.03 -26.22 -19.15
N SER A 629 -3.11 -27.00 -19.06
CA SER A 629 -4.48 -26.52 -19.28
C SER A 629 -4.91 -25.40 -18.31
N TYR A 630 -4.32 -25.35 -17.11
CA TYR A 630 -4.48 -24.22 -16.19
C TYR A 630 -3.74 -22.98 -16.73
N TRP A 631 -2.47 -23.16 -17.10
CA TRP A 631 -1.63 -22.05 -17.58
C TRP A 631 -2.06 -21.49 -18.94
N GLU A 632 -2.73 -22.28 -19.79
CA GLU A 632 -3.40 -21.79 -21.00
C GLU A 632 -4.46 -20.73 -20.66
N GLN A 633 -5.30 -21.00 -19.67
CA GLN A 633 -6.31 -20.05 -19.19
C GLN A 633 -5.63 -18.81 -18.56
N ILE A 634 -4.54 -19.00 -17.82
CA ILE A 634 -3.78 -17.88 -17.24
C ILE A 634 -3.15 -17.02 -18.35
N ARG A 635 -2.56 -17.60 -19.39
CA ARG A 635 -2.03 -16.82 -20.52
C ARG A 635 -3.11 -15.97 -21.20
N LEU A 636 -4.32 -16.49 -21.34
CA LEU A 636 -5.47 -15.73 -21.84
C LEU A 636 -5.93 -14.63 -20.86
N LEU A 637 -5.81 -14.86 -19.55
CA LEU A 637 -6.14 -13.87 -18.53
C LEU A 637 -5.17 -12.68 -18.52
N TYR A 638 -3.92 -12.91 -18.90
CA TYR A 638 -2.88 -11.89 -18.97
C TYR A 638 -2.58 -11.42 -20.41
N SER A 639 -3.41 -11.80 -21.39
CA SER A 639 -3.20 -11.46 -22.81
C SER A 639 -3.11 -9.95 -23.08
N CYS A 640 -3.62 -9.12 -22.16
CA CYS A 640 -3.53 -7.67 -22.24
C CYS A 640 -2.12 -7.10 -22.02
N PHE A 641 -1.15 -7.95 -21.66
CA PHE A 641 0.28 -7.61 -21.55
C PHE A 641 1.13 -8.32 -22.61
N ASP A 642 0.52 -9.08 -23.52
CA ASP A 642 1.26 -9.78 -24.57
C ASP A 642 1.90 -8.76 -25.54
N PRO A 643 3.23 -8.78 -25.74
CA PRO A 643 3.93 -7.85 -26.62
C PRO A 643 3.65 -8.12 -28.12
N ASN A 644 2.77 -9.07 -28.43
CA ASN A 644 2.35 -9.47 -29.76
C ASN A 644 3.48 -10.09 -30.61
N VAL A 645 4.47 -10.71 -29.97
CA VAL A 645 5.50 -11.52 -30.65
C VAL A 645 4.89 -12.87 -31.01
N LYS A 646 4.84 -13.20 -32.30
CA LYS A 646 4.10 -14.38 -32.81
C LYS A 646 4.96 -15.59 -33.15
N SER A 647 6.27 -15.41 -33.29
CA SER A 647 7.18 -16.48 -33.72
C SER A 647 8.58 -16.24 -33.17
N SER A 648 9.39 -17.31 -33.17
CA SER A 648 10.83 -17.23 -32.93
C SER A 648 11.52 -16.31 -33.96
N ASP A 649 12.62 -15.67 -33.57
CA ASP A 649 13.43 -14.75 -34.39
C ASP A 649 14.91 -15.18 -34.31
N SER A 650 15.40 -15.88 -35.34
CA SER A 650 16.81 -16.26 -35.45
C SER A 650 17.76 -15.06 -35.61
N GLY A 651 17.23 -13.86 -35.84
CA GLY A 651 17.99 -12.61 -35.80
C GLY A 651 18.67 -12.39 -34.44
N VAL A 652 18.24 -13.08 -33.37
CA VAL A 652 18.87 -13.03 -32.05
C VAL A 652 20.34 -13.43 -32.07
N TYR A 653 20.78 -14.29 -32.98
CA TYR A 653 22.19 -14.63 -33.16
C TYR A 653 23.06 -13.47 -33.67
N LEU A 654 22.44 -12.41 -34.18
CA LEU A 654 23.12 -11.20 -34.63
C LEU A 654 23.10 -10.12 -33.55
N HIS A 655 21.90 -9.76 -33.08
CA HIS A 655 21.74 -8.64 -32.12
C HIS A 655 21.94 -9.05 -30.67
N GLU A 656 21.85 -10.33 -30.34
CA GLU A 656 22.12 -10.87 -29.00
C GLU A 656 21.29 -10.16 -27.90
N MET A 657 20.06 -9.74 -28.23
CA MET A 657 19.15 -9.12 -27.25
C MET A 657 18.51 -10.23 -26.41
N PRO A 658 18.58 -10.16 -25.07
CA PRO A 658 17.81 -11.06 -24.21
C PRO A 658 16.31 -10.94 -24.43
N GLY A 659 15.56 -11.99 -24.10
CA GLY A 659 14.11 -12.05 -24.32
C GLY A 659 13.36 -10.84 -23.75
N GLY A 660 13.55 -10.55 -22.46
CA GLY A 660 12.93 -9.38 -21.81
C GLY A 660 13.42 -8.03 -22.33
N GLN A 661 14.66 -7.94 -22.84
CA GLN A 661 15.15 -6.70 -23.45
C GLN A 661 14.50 -6.46 -24.81
N TYR A 662 14.30 -7.51 -25.62
CA TYR A 662 13.70 -7.40 -26.95
C TYR A 662 12.29 -6.79 -26.86
N THR A 663 11.44 -7.34 -25.99
CA THR A 663 10.05 -6.89 -25.82
C THR A 663 9.97 -5.49 -25.23
N ASN A 664 10.78 -5.19 -24.20
CA ASN A 664 10.84 -3.85 -23.60
C ASN A 664 11.35 -2.80 -24.59
N LEU A 665 12.40 -3.10 -25.35
CA LEU A 665 12.99 -2.16 -26.31
C LEU A 665 12.01 -1.88 -27.46
N LEU A 666 11.28 -2.90 -27.92
CA LEU A 666 10.23 -2.72 -28.93
C LEU A 666 9.12 -1.78 -28.43
N PHE A 667 8.63 -2.00 -27.21
CA PHE A 667 7.61 -1.15 -26.60
C PHE A 667 8.08 0.30 -26.41
N GLN A 668 9.30 0.50 -25.90
CA GLN A 668 9.90 1.84 -25.76
C GLN A 668 10.05 2.54 -27.12
N SER A 669 10.48 1.79 -28.15
CA SER A 669 10.62 2.33 -29.50
C SER A 669 9.28 2.82 -30.06
N GLN A 670 8.19 2.07 -29.82
CA GLN A 670 6.84 2.49 -30.20
C GLN A 670 6.40 3.77 -29.47
N GLN A 671 6.66 3.87 -28.17
CA GLN A 671 6.34 5.06 -27.38
C GLN A 671 7.09 6.32 -27.84
N LEU A 672 8.33 6.16 -28.32
CA LEU A 672 9.15 7.25 -28.84
C LEU A 672 8.90 7.57 -30.32
N GLY A 673 7.90 6.94 -30.96
CA GLY A 673 7.61 7.14 -32.38
C GLY A 673 8.60 6.48 -33.34
N LEU A 674 9.52 5.65 -32.83
CA LEU A 674 10.52 4.90 -33.60
C LEU A 674 10.06 3.47 -33.95
N GLY A 675 8.78 3.15 -33.76
CA GLY A 675 8.24 1.80 -34.00
C GLY A 675 8.47 1.29 -35.43
N ASN A 676 8.41 2.19 -36.42
CA ASN A 676 8.67 1.86 -37.83
C ASN A 676 10.17 1.66 -38.13
N GLU A 677 11.06 2.00 -37.19
CA GLU A 677 12.51 1.88 -37.32
C GLU A 677 13.09 0.67 -36.57
N TRP A 678 12.26 -0.32 -36.20
CA TRP A 678 12.70 -1.48 -35.42
C TRP A 678 13.89 -2.22 -36.03
N ILE A 679 13.93 -2.36 -37.36
CA ILE A 679 15.06 -2.98 -38.07
C ILE A 679 16.35 -2.17 -37.87
N ALA A 680 16.26 -0.83 -37.90
CA ALA A 680 17.41 0.05 -37.66
C ALA A 680 17.88 -0.06 -36.21
N ILE A 681 16.95 -0.15 -35.25
CA ILE A 681 17.26 -0.34 -33.83
C ILE A 681 17.97 -1.68 -33.60
N LYS A 682 17.53 -2.78 -34.22
CA LYS A 682 18.22 -4.08 -34.12
C LYS A 682 19.66 -4.03 -34.65
N LYS A 683 19.91 -3.26 -35.72
CA LYS A 683 21.26 -3.03 -36.25
C LYS A 683 22.07 -2.12 -35.33
N ALA A 684 21.50 -1.02 -34.87
CA ALA A 684 22.16 -0.09 -33.95
C ALA A 684 22.53 -0.76 -32.62
N TYR A 685 21.76 -1.74 -32.15
CA TYR A 685 22.08 -2.53 -30.95
C TYR A 685 23.37 -3.35 -31.11
N GLN A 686 23.62 -3.90 -32.30
CA GLN A 686 24.88 -4.58 -32.61
C GLN A 686 26.06 -3.60 -32.56
N VAL A 687 25.88 -2.43 -33.16
CA VAL A 687 26.90 -1.38 -33.18
C VAL A 687 27.16 -0.84 -31.77
N ALA A 688 26.10 -0.60 -30.99
CA ALA A 688 26.21 -0.17 -29.60
C ALA A 688 26.94 -1.21 -28.73
N ASN A 689 26.68 -2.51 -28.92
CA ASN A 689 27.43 -3.57 -28.23
C ASN A 689 28.93 -3.50 -28.55
N LYS A 690 29.29 -3.30 -29.82
CA LYS A 690 30.68 -3.13 -30.25
C LYS A 690 31.31 -1.88 -29.63
N LEU A 691 30.60 -0.76 -29.64
CA LEU A 691 31.04 0.50 -29.00
C LEU A 691 31.23 0.33 -27.49
N CYS A 692 30.46 -0.53 -26.83
CA CYS A 692 30.65 -0.88 -25.42
C CYS A 692 31.82 -1.85 -25.16
N GLY A 693 32.45 -2.43 -26.19
CA GLY A 693 33.56 -3.39 -26.06
C GLY A 693 33.19 -4.86 -26.22
N ASP A 694 32.07 -5.17 -26.88
CA ASP A 694 31.49 -6.52 -27.00
C ASP A 694 31.24 -7.14 -25.63
N ILE A 695 30.14 -6.73 -24.99
CA ILE A 695 29.83 -7.11 -23.62
C ILE A 695 28.83 -8.24 -23.54
N THR A 696 28.82 -8.90 -22.38
CA THR A 696 27.68 -9.70 -21.95
C THR A 696 26.48 -8.78 -21.73
N LYS A 697 25.33 -9.13 -22.31
CA LYS A 697 24.13 -8.29 -22.33
C LYS A 697 23.01 -8.96 -21.56
N VAL A 698 22.85 -8.61 -20.30
CA VAL A 698 21.75 -9.05 -19.43
C VAL A 698 21.46 -7.90 -18.46
N THR A 699 20.28 -7.82 -17.85
CA THR A 699 19.93 -6.66 -17.01
C THR A 699 20.98 -6.40 -15.92
N PRO A 700 21.53 -5.17 -15.79
CA PRO A 700 21.19 -3.95 -16.55
C PRO A 700 22.03 -3.65 -17.80
N SER A 701 23.11 -4.39 -18.12
CA SER A 701 23.97 -4.12 -19.29
C SER A 701 23.21 -4.19 -20.63
N SER A 702 22.20 -5.06 -20.76
CA SER A 702 21.35 -5.12 -21.97
C SER A 702 20.55 -3.84 -22.19
N LYS A 703 20.17 -3.14 -21.11
CA LYS A 703 19.48 -1.84 -21.15
C LYS A 703 20.44 -0.75 -21.60
N VAL A 704 21.68 -0.75 -21.13
CA VAL A 704 22.72 0.20 -21.57
C VAL A 704 22.85 0.18 -23.10
N VAL A 705 23.01 -1.02 -23.67
CA VAL A 705 23.11 -1.20 -25.13
C VAL A 705 21.81 -0.79 -25.83
N GLY A 706 20.65 -1.03 -25.20
CA GLY A 706 19.34 -0.65 -25.71
C GLY A 706 19.12 0.87 -25.80
N ASP A 707 19.40 1.57 -24.70
CA ASP A 707 19.30 3.03 -24.62
C ASP A 707 20.29 3.67 -25.61
N PHE A 708 21.50 3.11 -25.74
CA PHE A 708 22.50 3.56 -26.70
C PHE A 708 22.02 3.36 -28.14
N ALA A 709 21.44 2.20 -28.46
CA ALA A 709 20.90 1.92 -29.79
C ALA A 709 19.77 2.88 -30.18
N GLN A 710 18.81 3.12 -29.28
CA GLN A 710 17.73 4.08 -29.52
C GLN A 710 18.26 5.51 -29.68
N PHE A 711 19.22 5.91 -28.85
CA PHE A 711 19.89 7.21 -28.98
C PHE A 711 20.52 7.36 -30.38
N MET A 712 21.29 6.37 -30.83
CA MET A 712 21.90 6.38 -32.16
C MET A 712 20.88 6.50 -33.28
N VAL A 713 19.78 5.74 -33.22
CA VAL A 713 18.73 5.80 -34.25
C VAL A 713 18.00 7.15 -34.22
N SER A 714 17.57 7.62 -33.05
CA SER A 714 16.86 8.90 -32.90
C SER A 714 17.66 10.10 -33.40
N GLN A 715 18.99 10.06 -33.22
CA GLN A 715 19.92 11.12 -33.63
C GLN A 715 20.57 10.85 -35.00
N LYS A 716 20.19 9.75 -35.68
CA LYS A 716 20.75 9.32 -36.98
C LYS A 716 22.28 9.21 -36.99
N LEU A 717 22.86 8.68 -35.92
CA LEU A 717 24.31 8.57 -35.72
C LEU A 717 24.86 7.25 -36.27
N SER A 718 25.96 7.32 -37.01
CA SER A 718 26.78 6.15 -37.34
C SER A 718 27.74 5.78 -36.20
N GLU A 719 28.39 4.61 -36.30
CA GLU A 719 29.48 4.23 -35.38
C GLU A 719 30.57 5.30 -35.31
N GLN A 720 30.98 5.82 -36.48
CA GLN A 720 32.04 6.81 -36.60
C GLN A 720 31.62 8.16 -35.99
N ASP A 721 30.37 8.59 -36.22
CA ASP A 721 29.84 9.82 -35.61
C ASP A 721 29.91 9.78 -34.09
N VAL A 722 29.59 8.63 -33.49
CA VAL A 722 29.64 8.46 -32.03
C VAL A 722 31.05 8.62 -31.51
N ILE A 723 32.05 8.01 -32.16
CA ILE A 723 33.46 8.09 -31.76
C ILE A 723 33.99 9.52 -31.94
N GLU A 724 33.72 10.15 -33.08
CA GLU A 724 34.21 11.48 -33.41
C GLU A 724 33.57 12.59 -32.58
N LYS A 725 32.31 12.44 -32.16
CA LYS A 725 31.53 13.48 -31.45
C LYS A 725 31.25 13.14 -29.98
N ALA A 726 31.91 12.14 -29.39
CA ALA A 726 31.63 11.66 -28.04
C ALA A 726 31.76 12.74 -26.92
N ASP A 727 32.58 13.75 -27.16
CA ASP A 727 32.78 14.89 -26.27
C ASP A 727 31.57 15.84 -26.22
N ILE A 728 30.76 15.90 -27.28
CA ILE A 728 29.61 16.82 -27.38
C ILE A 728 28.23 16.14 -27.35
N LEU A 729 28.14 14.84 -27.61
CA LEU A 729 26.86 14.10 -27.68
C LEU A 729 26.21 13.89 -26.31
N SER A 730 24.92 14.20 -26.12
CA SER A 730 24.25 13.96 -24.83
C SER A 730 23.84 12.49 -24.66
N PHE A 731 24.78 11.65 -24.22
CA PHE A 731 24.53 10.22 -24.01
C PHE A 731 23.47 9.96 -22.93
N PRO A 732 22.69 8.87 -23.06
CA PRO A 732 21.80 8.40 -21.99
C PRO A 732 22.57 8.15 -20.68
N GLN A 733 21.93 8.40 -19.55
CA GLN A 733 22.52 8.23 -18.22
C GLN A 733 23.08 6.81 -17.99
N SER A 734 22.36 5.78 -18.45
CA SER A 734 22.80 4.37 -18.34
C SER A 734 24.12 4.10 -19.07
N VAL A 735 24.36 4.77 -20.19
CA VAL A 735 25.62 4.68 -20.95
C VAL A 735 26.75 5.38 -20.21
N LEU A 736 26.48 6.55 -19.64
CA LEU A 736 27.45 7.25 -18.79
C LEU A 736 27.85 6.41 -17.58
N GLU A 737 26.88 5.85 -16.86
CA GLU A 737 27.13 5.02 -15.67
C GLU A 737 27.90 3.74 -15.98
N TYR A 738 27.62 3.11 -17.14
CA TYR A 738 28.42 2.00 -17.64
C TYR A 738 29.88 2.41 -17.83
N TYR A 739 30.15 3.49 -18.57
CA TYR A 739 31.52 3.96 -18.79
C TYR A 739 32.19 4.46 -17.51
N GLN A 740 31.45 4.96 -16.52
CA GLN A 740 32.02 5.27 -15.21
C GLN A 740 32.49 3.99 -14.49
N GLY A 741 31.81 2.87 -14.68
CA GLY A 741 32.11 1.58 -14.04
C GLY A 741 31.12 1.18 -12.95
N TYR A 742 29.94 1.81 -12.88
CA TYR A 742 28.92 1.52 -11.86
C TYR A 742 28.30 0.13 -11.98
N LEU A 743 28.42 -0.52 -13.14
CA LEU A 743 27.95 -1.89 -13.37
C LEU A 743 29.01 -2.95 -13.04
N GLY A 744 30.22 -2.54 -12.64
CA GLY A 744 31.39 -3.41 -12.54
C GLY A 744 32.31 -3.27 -13.75
N GLN A 745 33.27 -4.18 -13.87
CA GLN A 745 34.29 -4.15 -14.90
C GLN A 745 33.99 -5.21 -15.98
N PRO A 746 33.97 -4.85 -17.28
CA PRO A 746 33.81 -5.84 -18.35
C PRO A 746 35.05 -6.75 -18.42
N PRO A 747 34.91 -8.04 -18.82
CA PRO A 747 36.00 -9.01 -18.72
C PRO A 747 37.26 -8.67 -19.54
N PHE A 748 37.08 -7.89 -20.60
CA PHE A 748 38.15 -7.48 -21.51
C PHE A 748 38.48 -5.98 -21.43
N GLY A 749 38.02 -5.29 -20.38
CA GLY A 749 38.20 -3.86 -20.20
C GLY A 749 37.26 -3.00 -21.05
N PHE A 750 37.25 -1.70 -20.77
CA PHE A 750 36.47 -0.73 -21.55
C PHE A 750 37.25 -0.29 -22.81
N PRO A 751 36.55 0.18 -23.85
CA PRO A 751 37.18 0.94 -24.93
C PRO A 751 37.71 2.29 -24.40
N GLU A 752 38.95 2.32 -23.90
CA GLU A 752 39.47 3.42 -23.08
C GLU A 752 39.51 4.77 -23.80
N ASP A 753 39.79 4.83 -25.11
CA ASP A 753 39.77 6.10 -25.86
C ASP A 753 38.36 6.72 -25.86
N LEU A 754 37.34 5.91 -26.13
CA LEU A 754 35.94 6.35 -26.11
C LEU A 754 35.48 6.68 -24.69
N ARG A 755 35.82 5.82 -23.71
CA ARG A 755 35.52 6.05 -22.29
C ARG A 755 36.12 7.37 -21.80
N ASN A 756 37.40 7.62 -22.09
CA ASN A 756 38.09 8.85 -21.73
C ASN A 756 37.36 10.07 -22.30
N LYS A 757 37.07 10.04 -23.60
CA LYS A 757 36.40 11.16 -24.28
C LYS A 757 35.01 11.44 -23.74
N ILE A 758 34.22 10.39 -23.43
CA ILE A 758 32.89 10.53 -22.83
C ILE A 758 32.97 11.12 -21.41
N LEU A 759 33.88 10.64 -20.57
CA LEU A 759 33.91 11.03 -19.16
C LEU A 759 34.59 12.38 -18.94
N SER A 760 35.71 12.66 -19.62
CA SER A 760 36.47 13.89 -19.42
C SER A 760 35.69 15.12 -19.86
N ALA A 761 34.96 15.04 -20.97
CA ALA A 761 34.13 16.13 -21.47
C ALA A 761 32.99 16.54 -20.51
N ARG A 762 32.64 15.66 -19.55
CA ARG A 762 31.56 15.86 -18.57
C ARG A 762 32.07 15.95 -17.13
N ASN A 763 33.39 15.93 -16.92
CA ASN A 763 34.02 15.88 -15.60
C ASN A 763 33.47 14.76 -14.69
N LEU A 764 33.22 13.58 -15.26
CA LEU A 764 32.67 12.43 -14.54
C LEU A 764 33.79 11.49 -14.06
N PRO A 765 33.73 10.97 -12.81
CA PRO A 765 34.77 10.11 -12.26
C PRO A 765 34.73 8.70 -12.86
N LYS A 766 35.91 8.07 -12.95
CA LYS A 766 36.06 6.63 -13.19
C LYS A 766 36.03 5.87 -11.87
N ILE A 767 35.30 4.77 -11.84
CA ILE A 767 35.24 3.83 -10.73
C ILE A 767 36.16 2.64 -11.05
N GLN A 768 37.04 2.34 -10.10
CA GLN A 768 37.93 1.18 -10.14
C GLN A 768 37.42 0.10 -9.19
N GLY A 769 37.43 -1.15 -9.63
CA GLY A 769 36.94 -2.29 -8.85
C GLY A 769 35.42 -2.33 -8.68
N ARG A 770 34.95 -2.98 -7.61
CA ARG A 770 33.53 -3.12 -7.26
C ARG A 770 32.95 -1.83 -6.63
N PRO A 771 31.90 -1.21 -7.22
CA PRO A 771 31.35 0.07 -6.72
C PRO A 771 30.80 0.03 -5.30
N GLY A 772 30.18 -1.09 -4.87
CA GLY A 772 29.62 -1.21 -3.52
C GLY A 772 30.66 -1.28 -2.40
N LYS A 773 31.93 -1.60 -2.71
CA LYS A 773 33.00 -1.82 -1.73
C LYS A 773 33.40 -0.54 -0.99
N SER A 774 33.23 0.61 -1.62
CA SER A 774 33.55 1.92 -1.03
C SER A 774 32.37 2.56 -0.29
N LEU A 775 31.18 1.97 -0.34
CA LEU A 775 30.00 2.52 0.32
C LEU A 775 30.03 2.20 1.83
N PRO A 776 29.67 3.16 2.69
CA PRO A 776 29.52 2.89 4.12
C PRO A 776 28.39 1.87 4.37
N PRO A 777 28.45 1.07 5.46
CA PRO A 777 27.36 0.18 5.82
C PRO A 777 26.02 0.91 5.91
N PHE A 778 24.97 0.29 5.37
CA PHE A 778 23.62 0.86 5.39
C PHE A 778 23.01 0.80 6.80
N ASP A 779 22.46 1.91 7.30
CA ASP A 779 21.83 1.97 8.63
C ASP A 779 20.32 1.68 8.56
N PHE A 780 19.96 0.44 8.86
CA PHE A 780 18.55 0.01 8.93
C PHE A 780 17.79 0.61 10.13
N LYS A 781 18.47 1.03 11.21
CA LYS A 781 17.83 1.65 12.37
C LYS A 781 17.41 3.08 12.04
N GLU A 782 18.28 3.83 11.38
CA GLU A 782 17.96 5.16 10.87
C GLU A 782 16.81 5.10 9.86
N LEU A 783 16.88 4.19 8.88
CA LEU A 783 15.77 4.00 7.93
C LEU A 783 14.45 3.70 8.64
N LYS A 784 14.47 2.83 9.67
CA LYS A 784 13.28 2.53 10.45
C LYS A 784 12.72 3.77 11.13
N ALA A 785 13.55 4.54 11.84
CA ALA A 785 13.11 5.77 12.52
C ALA A 785 12.48 6.77 11.53
N ASN A 786 13.11 6.96 10.36
CA ASN A 786 12.62 7.86 9.32
C ASN A 786 11.26 7.41 8.75
N LEU A 787 11.08 6.11 8.52
CA LEU A 787 9.79 5.57 8.07
C LEU A 787 8.70 5.68 9.15
N GLU A 788 9.04 5.40 10.40
CA GLU A 788 8.10 5.52 11.52
C GLU A 788 7.64 6.97 11.72
N GLU A 789 8.53 7.94 11.57
CA GLU A 789 8.22 9.37 11.58
C GLU A 789 7.35 9.77 10.37
N THR A 790 7.75 9.37 9.15
CA THR A 790 7.09 9.75 7.90
C THR A 790 5.64 9.26 7.83
N TYR A 791 5.39 8.05 8.30
CA TYR A 791 4.06 7.41 8.22
C TYR A 791 3.29 7.45 9.55
N GLY A 792 3.90 7.88 10.66
CA GLY A 792 3.28 7.89 11.98
C GLY A 792 2.88 6.47 12.48
N LEU A 793 3.61 5.45 12.03
CA LEU A 793 3.34 4.03 12.31
C LEU A 793 4.58 3.39 12.93
N SER A 794 4.42 2.54 13.94
CA SER A 794 5.54 1.86 14.63
C SER A 794 5.74 0.40 14.23
N ASN A 795 5.16 -0.05 13.10
CA ASN A 795 5.06 -1.46 12.74
C ASN A 795 5.83 -1.87 11.47
N PHE A 796 6.85 -1.10 11.07
CA PHE A 796 7.73 -1.49 9.96
C PHE A 796 8.61 -2.68 10.37
N ASN A 797 8.46 -3.78 9.66
CA ASN A 797 9.24 -4.99 9.87
C ASN A 797 10.48 -5.03 8.96
N GLU A 798 11.34 -6.02 9.14
CA GLU A 798 12.60 -6.16 8.41
C GLU A 798 12.40 -6.30 6.88
N TYR A 799 11.29 -6.88 6.44
CA TYR A 799 10.96 -7.01 5.02
C TYR A 799 10.57 -5.66 4.40
N ASP A 800 9.84 -4.83 5.15
CA ASP A 800 9.56 -3.44 4.77
C ASP A 800 10.88 -2.65 4.63
N LEU A 801 11.78 -2.77 5.62
CA LEU A 801 13.06 -2.07 5.62
C LEU A 801 13.96 -2.48 4.44
N LEU A 802 14.05 -3.78 4.13
CA LEU A 802 14.81 -4.27 2.97
C LEU A 802 14.19 -3.80 1.65
N SER A 803 12.86 -3.82 1.54
CA SER A 803 12.17 -3.36 0.34
C SER A 803 12.38 -1.85 0.14
N ALA A 804 12.32 -1.06 1.21
CA ALA A 804 12.60 0.37 1.20
C ALA A 804 14.09 0.67 0.92
N ALA A 805 15.03 -0.11 1.45
CA ALA A 805 16.46 0.04 1.18
C ALA A 805 16.81 -0.25 -0.29
N LEU A 806 16.23 -1.31 -0.86
CA LEU A 806 16.45 -1.69 -2.25
C LEU A 806 15.73 -0.76 -3.22
N TYR A 807 14.51 -0.33 -2.87
CA TYR A 807 13.61 0.42 -3.73
C TYR A 807 12.85 1.55 -3.00
N PRO A 808 13.52 2.63 -2.55
CA PRO A 808 12.90 3.64 -1.68
C PRO A 808 11.62 4.25 -2.28
N LYS A 809 11.72 4.75 -3.51
CA LYS A 809 10.60 5.38 -4.22
C LYS A 809 9.46 4.40 -4.54
N VAL A 810 9.80 3.16 -4.91
CA VAL A 810 8.78 2.15 -5.24
C VAL A 810 8.03 1.72 -3.99
N PHE A 811 8.74 1.60 -2.88
CA PHE A 811 8.15 1.28 -1.59
C PHE A 811 7.23 2.40 -1.11
N GLU A 812 7.63 3.66 -1.28
CA GLU A 812 6.78 4.83 -1.01
C GLU A 812 5.49 4.80 -1.86
N GLU A 813 5.62 4.68 -3.18
CA GLU A 813 4.48 4.54 -4.11
C GLU A 813 3.59 3.33 -3.76
N TYR A 814 4.19 2.22 -3.34
CA TYR A 814 3.46 1.03 -2.87
C TYR A 814 2.65 1.33 -1.61
N LYS A 815 3.22 2.01 -0.61
CA LYS A 815 2.50 2.40 0.61
C LYS A 815 1.37 3.38 0.31
N GLU A 816 1.58 4.35 -0.57
CA GLU A 816 0.51 5.25 -1.04
C GLU A 816 -0.65 4.51 -1.70
N LYS A 817 -0.35 3.49 -2.53
CA LYS A 817 -1.37 2.64 -3.15
C LYS A 817 -2.12 1.79 -2.12
N ILE A 818 -1.43 1.22 -1.13
CA ILE A 818 -2.07 0.50 -0.02
C ILE A 818 -2.95 1.46 0.81
N ASP A 819 -2.51 2.70 1.01
CA ASP A 819 -3.29 3.70 1.72
C ASP A 819 -4.52 4.15 0.92
N THR A 820 -4.43 4.19 -0.40
CA THR A 820 -5.54 4.58 -1.28
C THR A 820 -6.52 3.45 -1.55
N TYR A 821 -6.03 2.27 -1.91
CA TYR A 821 -6.83 1.14 -2.42
C TYR A 821 -6.93 -0.04 -1.44
N GLY A 822 -6.13 -0.04 -0.38
CA GLY A 822 -6.05 -1.19 0.53
C GLY A 822 -5.30 -2.36 -0.10
N ASP A 823 -5.43 -3.52 0.54
CA ASP A 823 -4.83 -4.76 0.04
C ASP A 823 -5.67 -5.33 -1.12
N LEU A 824 -5.08 -5.33 -2.31
CA LEU A 824 -5.68 -5.85 -3.53
C LEU A 824 -5.23 -7.28 -3.86
N SER A 825 -4.38 -7.90 -3.04
CA SER A 825 -3.79 -9.22 -3.33
C SER A 825 -4.85 -10.32 -3.48
N ALA A 826 -5.95 -10.25 -2.72
CA ALA A 826 -7.05 -11.19 -2.78
C ALA A 826 -8.07 -10.93 -3.92
N LEU A 827 -8.03 -9.75 -4.56
CA LEU A 827 -8.94 -9.44 -5.68
C LEU A 827 -8.61 -10.37 -6.86
N PRO A 828 -9.56 -11.11 -7.45
CA PRO A 828 -9.27 -11.96 -8.60
C PRO A 828 -8.73 -11.15 -9.77
N THR A 829 -7.74 -11.71 -10.47
CA THR A 829 -7.00 -11.01 -11.54
C THR A 829 -7.91 -10.43 -12.62
N ARG A 830 -8.98 -11.13 -12.98
CA ARG A 830 -9.99 -10.60 -13.91
C ARG A 830 -10.52 -9.23 -13.48
N TRP A 831 -10.91 -9.09 -12.22
CA TRP A 831 -11.48 -7.86 -11.66
C TRP A 831 -10.41 -6.83 -11.27
N PHE A 832 -9.16 -7.26 -11.15
CA PHE A 832 -8.01 -6.37 -11.04
C PHE A 832 -7.71 -5.67 -12.40
N LEU A 833 -7.93 -6.36 -13.52
CA LEU A 833 -7.59 -5.89 -14.88
C LEU A 833 -8.78 -5.37 -15.69
N THR A 834 -10.01 -5.76 -15.35
CA THR A 834 -11.22 -5.48 -16.16
C THR A 834 -12.14 -4.48 -15.47
N PRO A 835 -12.50 -3.36 -16.12
CA PRO A 835 -13.54 -2.46 -15.66
C PRO A 835 -14.88 -3.18 -15.47
N LEU A 836 -15.54 -2.96 -14.33
CA LEU A 836 -16.89 -3.46 -14.09
C LEU A 836 -17.90 -2.74 -14.97
N LYS A 837 -18.84 -3.51 -15.51
CA LYS A 837 -20.01 -2.97 -16.22
C LYS A 837 -21.16 -2.76 -15.25
N VAL A 838 -22.02 -1.78 -15.54
CA VAL A 838 -23.25 -1.55 -14.77
C VAL A 838 -24.11 -2.82 -14.78
N GLY A 839 -24.56 -3.24 -13.60
CA GLY A 839 -25.31 -4.48 -13.36
C GLY A 839 -24.44 -5.70 -13.10
N GLN A 840 -23.12 -5.64 -13.33
CA GLN A 840 -22.21 -6.76 -13.14
C GLN A 840 -21.92 -7.00 -11.65
N GLU A 841 -22.00 -8.27 -11.25
CA GLU A 841 -21.75 -8.75 -9.90
C GLU A 841 -20.67 -9.82 -9.93
N PHE A 842 -19.84 -9.86 -8.88
CA PHE A 842 -18.90 -10.95 -8.65
C PHE A 842 -18.69 -11.17 -7.16
N THR A 843 -18.21 -12.37 -6.84
CA THR A 843 -17.98 -12.82 -5.47
C THR A 843 -16.55 -13.31 -5.33
N PHE A 844 -15.89 -12.96 -4.23
CA PHE A 844 -14.56 -13.47 -3.90
C PHE A 844 -14.28 -13.42 -2.39
N ASP A 845 -13.35 -14.27 -1.95
CA ASP A 845 -12.93 -14.34 -0.56
C ASP A 845 -11.73 -13.43 -0.30
N ILE A 846 -11.82 -12.61 0.75
CA ILE A 846 -10.69 -11.77 1.22
C ILE A 846 -9.89 -12.45 2.34
N ALA A 847 -10.50 -13.43 3.00
CA ALA A 847 -9.92 -14.29 4.02
C ALA A 847 -10.84 -15.50 4.23
N LEU A 848 -10.35 -16.54 4.91
CA LEU A 848 -11.16 -17.71 5.26
C LEU A 848 -12.44 -17.28 6.01
N GLY A 849 -13.61 -17.68 5.48
CA GLY A 849 -14.92 -17.34 6.03
C GLY A 849 -15.34 -15.87 5.85
N ARG A 850 -14.64 -15.10 5.01
CA ARG A 850 -14.96 -13.69 4.71
C ARG A 850 -15.08 -13.47 3.20
N THR A 851 -16.31 -13.48 2.73
CA THR A 851 -16.66 -13.30 1.33
C THR A 851 -17.20 -11.89 1.08
N LEU A 852 -16.78 -11.29 -0.04
CA LEU A 852 -17.35 -10.06 -0.57
C LEU A 852 -18.13 -10.35 -1.84
N ILE A 853 -19.38 -9.87 -1.87
CA ILE A 853 -20.26 -9.83 -3.04
C ILE A 853 -20.32 -8.38 -3.49
N VAL A 854 -19.72 -8.06 -4.64
CA VAL A 854 -19.61 -6.71 -5.16
C VAL A 854 -20.42 -6.61 -6.44
N LYS A 855 -21.31 -5.62 -6.53
CA LYS A 855 -22.05 -5.30 -7.76
C LYS A 855 -21.94 -3.83 -8.07
N LEU A 856 -21.61 -3.48 -9.31
CA LEU A 856 -21.70 -2.10 -9.79
C LEU A 856 -23.15 -1.81 -10.18
N VAL A 857 -23.79 -0.86 -9.51
CA VAL A 857 -25.20 -0.52 -9.70
C VAL A 857 -25.38 0.61 -10.71
N ALA A 858 -24.58 1.66 -10.61
CA ALA A 858 -24.68 2.82 -11.50
C ALA A 858 -23.39 3.65 -11.49
N ILE A 859 -23.15 4.36 -12.58
CA ILE A 859 -22.14 5.42 -12.68
C ILE A 859 -22.90 6.73 -12.91
N GLY A 860 -22.76 7.67 -11.99
CA GLY A 860 -23.41 8.97 -12.04
C GLY A 860 -22.89 9.86 -13.18
N PRO A 861 -23.64 10.91 -13.52
CA PRO A 861 -23.17 11.93 -14.46
C PRO A 861 -21.92 12.64 -13.92
N LEU A 862 -21.15 13.25 -14.84
CA LEU A 862 -20.02 14.10 -14.46
C LEU A 862 -20.53 15.36 -13.79
N ASN A 863 -20.03 15.66 -12.59
CA ASN A 863 -20.16 16.97 -11.99
C ASN A 863 -19.11 17.89 -12.62
N GLU A 864 -19.54 18.90 -13.38
CA GLU A 864 -18.63 19.78 -14.13
C GLU A 864 -17.80 20.72 -13.25
N GLU A 865 -18.27 21.05 -12.05
CA GLU A 865 -17.56 21.95 -11.13
C GLU A 865 -16.38 21.25 -10.43
N THR A 866 -16.58 19.98 -10.08
CA THR A 866 -15.59 19.18 -9.34
C THR A 866 -14.83 18.19 -10.21
N SER A 867 -15.24 18.01 -11.47
CA SER A 867 -14.77 16.94 -12.36
C SER A 867 -14.89 15.54 -11.76
N THR A 868 -15.90 15.28 -10.94
CA THR A 868 -16.09 13.98 -10.27
C THR A 868 -17.35 13.27 -10.72
N ARG A 869 -17.38 11.94 -10.54
CA ARG A 869 -18.54 11.07 -10.71
C ARG A 869 -18.81 10.28 -9.44
N ASP A 870 -20.09 10.12 -9.17
CA ASP A 870 -20.61 9.30 -8.08
C ASP A 870 -20.85 7.87 -8.57
N ILE A 871 -20.12 6.91 -8.01
CA ILE A 871 -20.16 5.50 -8.42
C ILE A 871 -20.86 4.66 -7.36
N TYR A 872 -21.97 4.04 -7.75
CA TYR A 872 -22.85 3.30 -6.86
C TYR A 872 -22.58 1.80 -6.95
N PHE A 873 -22.28 1.17 -5.82
CA PHE A 873 -22.13 -0.28 -5.67
C PHE A 873 -23.15 -0.84 -4.69
N THR A 874 -23.41 -2.15 -4.77
CA THR A 874 -23.79 -2.92 -3.58
C THR A 874 -22.62 -3.79 -3.13
N LEU A 875 -22.35 -3.77 -1.83
CA LEU A 875 -21.35 -4.63 -1.17
C LEU A 875 -22.07 -5.47 -0.12
N ASN A 876 -22.12 -6.79 -0.31
CA ASN A 876 -22.86 -7.72 0.55
C ASN A 876 -24.33 -7.30 0.74
N GLY A 877 -24.97 -6.87 -0.35
CA GLY A 877 -26.36 -6.38 -0.37
C GLY A 877 -26.55 -4.94 0.10
N GLU A 878 -25.51 -4.28 0.64
CA GLU A 878 -25.64 -2.90 1.11
C GLU A 878 -25.17 -1.88 0.07
N ALA A 879 -25.95 -0.82 -0.14
CA ALA A 879 -25.56 0.29 -1.00
C ALA A 879 -24.28 0.98 -0.52
N ARG A 880 -23.42 1.33 -1.47
CA ARG A 880 -22.17 2.04 -1.29
C ARG A 880 -22.03 3.06 -2.40
N LEU A 881 -21.48 4.21 -2.07
CA LEU A 881 -21.13 5.25 -3.03
C LEU A 881 -19.66 5.58 -2.86
N VAL A 882 -18.98 5.75 -3.99
CA VAL A 882 -17.60 6.20 -4.09
C VAL A 882 -17.53 7.34 -5.09
N ASN A 883 -16.93 8.45 -4.69
CA ASN A 883 -16.71 9.59 -5.59
C ASN A 883 -15.32 9.49 -6.23
N ILE A 884 -15.25 9.59 -7.56
CA ILE A 884 -14.04 9.43 -8.38
C ILE A 884 -13.87 10.64 -9.29
N VAL A 885 -12.64 11.16 -9.38
CA VAL A 885 -12.27 12.18 -10.37
C VAL A 885 -12.21 11.54 -11.76
N ASP A 886 -12.93 12.10 -12.72
CA ASP A 886 -12.95 11.66 -14.13
C ASP A 886 -11.82 12.36 -14.89
N THR A 887 -10.69 11.68 -15.05
CA THR A 887 -9.52 12.22 -15.75
C THR A 887 -9.61 12.06 -17.26
N VAL A 888 -10.47 11.15 -17.75
CA VAL A 888 -10.59 10.82 -19.18
C VAL A 888 -11.40 11.89 -19.92
N THR A 889 -12.55 12.28 -19.38
CA THR A 889 -13.40 13.32 -19.97
C THR A 889 -12.74 14.70 -19.86
N ASN A 890 -11.93 14.92 -18.82
CA ASN A 890 -11.15 16.14 -18.64
C ASN A 890 -10.03 16.31 -19.68
N ALA A 891 -9.34 15.25 -20.08
CA ALA A 891 -8.27 15.32 -21.08
C ALA A 891 -8.75 15.70 -22.49
N ASN A 892 -10.04 15.48 -22.79
CA ASN A 892 -10.63 15.68 -24.13
C ASN A 892 -11.37 17.03 -24.32
N LYS A 893 -11.33 17.96 -23.35
CA LYS A 893 -11.87 19.33 -23.51
C LYS A 893 -10.75 20.31 -23.94
N PRO A 894 -10.88 21.05 -25.06
CA PRO A 894 -10.00 22.18 -25.37
C PRO A 894 -10.16 23.25 -24.27
N GLY A 895 -9.09 23.55 -23.52
CA GLY A 895 -9.11 24.52 -22.42
C GLY A 895 -9.34 23.95 -21.01
N ALA A 896 -9.30 22.62 -20.83
CA ALA A 896 -9.44 21.95 -19.53
C ALA A 896 -8.40 22.35 -18.47
N ALA A 897 -7.32 23.06 -18.85
CA ALA A 897 -6.35 23.62 -17.92
C ALA A 897 -6.88 24.81 -17.08
N LYS A 898 -8.14 25.25 -17.26
CA LYS A 898 -8.68 26.48 -16.64
C LYS A 898 -9.74 26.31 -15.54
N LEU A 899 -10.09 25.09 -15.13
CA LEU A 899 -10.84 24.86 -13.88
C LEU A 899 -9.93 24.11 -12.90
N ALA A 900 -8.86 24.77 -12.51
CA ALA A 900 -7.92 24.27 -11.52
C ALA A 900 -8.61 24.22 -10.16
N THR A 901 -8.73 23.02 -9.59
CA THR A 901 -8.61 22.86 -8.14
C THR A 901 -7.38 23.64 -7.72
N ARG A 902 -7.55 24.64 -6.85
CA ARG A 902 -6.42 25.40 -6.31
C ARG A 902 -5.43 24.40 -5.72
N PRO A 903 -4.11 24.55 -5.98
CA PRO A 903 -3.12 23.69 -5.34
C PRO A 903 -3.34 23.72 -3.82
N LYS A 904 -3.25 22.58 -3.16
CA LYS A 904 -3.35 22.50 -1.71
C LYS A 904 -1.95 22.53 -1.10
N ALA A 905 -1.82 23.14 0.06
CA ALA A 905 -0.57 23.12 0.81
C ALA A 905 -0.29 21.69 1.30
N ASP A 906 0.90 21.16 1.02
CA ASP A 906 1.36 19.90 1.59
C ASP A 906 1.76 20.12 3.06
N PRO A 907 1.11 19.46 4.04
CA PRO A 907 1.47 19.58 5.45
C PRO A 907 2.92 19.21 5.76
N LYS A 908 3.57 18.41 4.90
CA LYS A 908 4.98 18.01 5.03
C LYS A 908 5.95 19.12 4.61
N VAL A 909 5.50 20.08 3.78
CA VAL A 909 6.33 21.18 3.27
C VAL A 909 6.08 22.43 4.11
N LYS A 910 6.94 22.70 5.10
CA LYS A 910 6.80 23.85 6.01
C LYS A 910 6.69 25.21 5.30
N GLY A 911 7.22 25.35 4.09
CA GLY A 911 7.13 26.57 3.30
C GLY A 911 5.76 26.82 2.67
N GLU A 912 4.87 25.83 2.61
CA GLU A 912 3.55 25.99 2.00
C GLU A 912 2.51 26.39 3.05
N VAL A 913 1.92 27.58 2.89
CA VAL A 913 0.91 28.12 3.79
C VAL A 913 -0.47 27.87 3.19
N GLY A 914 -1.23 26.97 3.80
CA GLY A 914 -2.59 26.63 3.39
C GLY A 914 -3.68 27.42 4.14
N ALA A 915 -4.88 27.47 3.55
CA ALA A 915 -6.07 28.01 4.20
C ALA A 915 -6.49 27.14 5.39
N PRO A 916 -6.61 27.69 6.62
CA PRO A 916 -6.91 26.89 7.81
C PRO A 916 -8.35 26.37 7.84
N MET A 917 -9.23 26.97 7.04
CA MET A 917 -10.65 26.62 6.92
C MET A 917 -11.22 27.15 5.62
N SER A 918 -12.38 26.62 5.21
CA SER A 918 -13.11 27.19 4.08
C SER A 918 -13.63 28.59 4.42
N GLY A 919 -13.41 29.56 3.54
CA GLY A 919 -13.74 30.97 3.79
C GLY A 919 -13.38 31.86 2.62
N ILE A 920 -13.57 33.17 2.78
CA ILE A 920 -13.26 34.17 1.76
C ILE A 920 -12.04 34.98 2.20
N VAL A 921 -11.08 35.21 1.31
CA VAL A 921 -9.95 36.11 1.58
C VAL A 921 -10.47 37.54 1.65
N VAL A 922 -10.39 38.17 2.83
CA VAL A 922 -10.79 39.57 3.06
C VAL A 922 -9.64 40.51 2.74
N GLU A 923 -8.41 40.10 3.06
CA GLU A 923 -7.22 40.94 2.95
C GLU A 923 -5.97 40.07 2.71
N LEU A 924 -5.06 40.55 1.87
CA LEU A 924 -3.69 40.04 1.78
C LEU A 924 -2.74 41.05 2.40
N ARG A 925 -1.88 40.61 3.32
CA ARG A 925 -0.97 41.48 4.08
C ARG A 925 0.48 41.40 3.62
N VAL A 926 0.75 40.56 2.63
CA VAL A 926 2.08 40.38 2.04
C VAL A 926 1.99 40.40 0.52
N SER A 927 3.10 40.76 -0.12
CA SER A 927 3.33 40.62 -1.56
C SER A 927 4.52 39.71 -1.86
N GLU A 928 4.56 39.18 -3.09
CA GLU A 928 5.69 38.37 -3.55
C GLU A 928 7.01 39.12 -3.35
N GLY A 929 7.99 38.44 -2.77
CA GLY A 929 9.27 39.00 -2.40
C GLY A 929 9.35 39.68 -1.03
N ASN A 930 8.26 39.77 -0.26
CA ASN A 930 8.33 40.24 1.14
C ASN A 930 9.08 39.23 2.02
N VAL A 931 9.87 39.74 2.98
CA VAL A 931 10.53 38.92 4.00
C VAL A 931 9.60 38.83 5.22
N VAL A 932 9.34 37.61 5.69
CA VAL A 932 8.43 37.32 6.82
C VAL A 932 9.15 36.50 7.89
N LYS A 933 8.77 36.71 9.15
CA LYS A 933 9.15 35.88 10.29
C LYS A 933 8.04 34.91 10.63
N VAL A 934 8.36 33.86 11.39
CA VAL A 934 7.34 32.92 11.90
C VAL A 934 6.29 33.68 12.70
N GLY A 935 5.02 33.49 12.36
CA GLY A 935 3.89 34.16 13.01
C GLY A 935 3.47 35.49 12.38
N ASP A 936 4.23 36.03 11.42
CA ASP A 936 3.81 37.25 10.70
C ASP A 936 2.54 36.99 9.88
N PRO A 937 1.60 37.95 9.82
CA PRO A 937 0.32 37.76 9.14
C PRO A 937 0.48 37.80 7.61
N ILE A 938 -0.07 36.79 6.92
CA ILE A 938 -0.03 36.64 5.46
C ILE A 938 -1.36 37.07 4.83
N ALA A 939 -2.48 36.58 5.37
CA ALA A 939 -3.82 36.86 4.86
C ALA A 939 -4.84 36.93 5.99
N VAL A 940 -5.95 37.64 5.76
CA VAL A 940 -7.14 37.60 6.63
C VAL A 940 -8.24 36.89 5.86
N MET A 941 -8.80 35.84 6.46
CA MET A 941 -9.92 35.10 5.91
C MET A 941 -11.17 35.31 6.76
N SER A 942 -12.33 35.47 6.12
CA SER A 942 -13.63 35.49 6.80
C SER A 942 -14.36 34.18 6.54
N ALA A 943 -14.80 33.55 7.61
CA ALA A 943 -15.71 32.42 7.57
C ALA A 943 -16.76 32.61 8.66
N MET A 944 -18.03 32.47 8.31
CA MET A 944 -19.14 32.57 9.29
C MET A 944 -19.18 33.89 10.07
N LYS A 945 -18.81 35.01 9.41
CA LYS A 945 -18.69 36.37 10.00
C LYS A 945 -17.57 36.52 11.04
N MET A 946 -16.71 35.51 11.19
CA MET A 946 -15.48 35.59 11.97
C MET A 946 -14.27 35.77 11.05
N GLU A 947 -13.42 36.74 11.37
CA GLU A 947 -12.15 36.97 10.68
C GLU A 947 -11.02 36.18 11.37
N THR A 948 -10.26 35.42 10.59
CA THR A 948 -9.12 34.62 11.03
C THR A 948 -7.87 35.07 10.29
N ILE A 949 -6.80 35.35 11.04
CA ILE A 949 -5.50 35.74 10.47
C ILE A 949 -4.69 34.47 10.18
N VAL A 950 -4.34 34.28 8.91
CA VAL A 950 -3.40 33.24 8.47
C VAL A 950 -1.98 33.78 8.61
N THR A 951 -1.09 33.02 9.26
CA THR A 951 0.27 33.45 9.60
C THR A 951 1.35 32.60 8.93
N ALA A 952 2.56 33.16 8.81
CA ALA A 952 3.72 32.49 8.25
C ALA A 952 4.19 31.32 9.12
N THR A 953 4.33 30.14 8.51
CA THR A 953 4.76 28.87 9.15
C THR A 953 6.28 28.76 9.31
N MET A 954 7.04 29.53 8.54
CA MET A 954 8.51 29.61 8.61
C MET A 954 9.00 31.03 8.28
N ALA A 955 10.21 31.37 8.72
CA ALA A 955 10.87 32.59 8.29
C ALA A 955 11.46 32.43 6.89
N GLY A 956 11.40 33.49 6.08
CA GLY A 956 11.93 33.48 4.72
C GLY A 956 11.28 34.52 3.83
N LYS A 957 11.48 34.39 2.52
CA LYS A 957 10.93 35.29 1.51
C LYS A 957 9.68 34.68 0.88
N ILE A 958 8.59 35.45 0.81
CA ILE A 958 7.39 35.06 0.08
C ILE A 958 7.78 34.84 -1.39
N GLY A 959 7.61 33.61 -1.85
CA GLY A 959 7.72 33.20 -3.23
C GLY A 959 6.45 33.58 -3.98
N GLN A 960 5.60 32.60 -4.26
CA GLN A 960 4.40 32.78 -5.06
C GLN A 960 3.15 32.89 -4.16
N ILE A 961 2.24 33.82 -4.48
CA ILE A 961 0.91 33.94 -3.84
C ILE A 961 -0.14 33.35 -4.79
N HIS A 962 -0.93 32.40 -4.29
CA HIS A 962 -1.87 31.61 -5.09
C HIS A 962 -3.33 32.05 -4.97
N VAL A 963 -3.58 33.16 -4.26
CA VAL A 963 -4.93 33.66 -3.95
C VAL A 963 -5.00 35.19 -4.13
N ALA A 964 -6.20 35.70 -4.37
CA ALA A 964 -6.51 37.13 -4.45
C ALA A 964 -7.57 37.51 -3.40
N VAL A 965 -7.69 38.81 -3.10
CA VAL A 965 -8.76 39.34 -2.25
C VAL A 965 -10.12 39.02 -2.89
N LYS A 966 -11.09 38.57 -2.08
CA LYS A 966 -12.42 38.03 -2.42
C LYS A 966 -12.44 36.60 -2.96
N ASP A 967 -11.30 35.92 -3.03
CA ASP A 967 -11.30 34.50 -3.40
C ASP A 967 -11.96 33.64 -2.33
N SER A 968 -12.82 32.72 -2.77
CA SER A 968 -13.32 31.64 -1.93
C SER A 968 -12.29 30.51 -1.91
N LEU A 969 -11.87 30.13 -0.71
CA LEU A 969 -10.91 29.06 -0.47
C LEU A 969 -11.62 27.90 0.24
N SER A 970 -11.26 26.68 -0.12
CA SER A 970 -11.52 25.50 0.70
C SER A 970 -10.40 25.32 1.71
N ALA A 971 -10.65 24.54 2.77
CA ALA A 971 -9.59 24.14 3.69
C ALA A 971 -8.39 23.52 2.94
N ASP A 972 -7.19 23.87 3.38
CA ASP A 972 -5.90 23.46 2.84
C ASP A 972 -5.53 24.03 1.46
N ASP A 973 -6.37 24.87 0.83
CA ASP A 973 -5.98 25.55 -0.41
C ASP A 973 -4.75 26.45 -0.16
N LEU A 974 -3.73 26.31 -1.02
CA LEU A 974 -2.46 27.00 -0.91
C LEU A 974 -2.69 28.51 -1.05
N ILE A 975 -2.27 29.26 -0.05
CA ILE A 975 -2.31 30.73 -0.02
C ILE A 975 -0.99 31.30 -0.53
N ALA A 976 0.13 30.85 0.02
CA ALA A 976 1.46 31.34 -0.34
C ALA A 976 2.56 30.31 -0.09
N VAL A 977 3.67 30.43 -0.83
CA VAL A 977 4.90 29.65 -0.62
C VAL A 977 5.98 30.54 -0.02
N ILE A 978 6.63 30.10 1.05
CA ILE A 978 7.77 30.74 1.72
C ILE A 978 9.04 29.99 1.34
N LYS A 979 9.99 30.69 0.72
CA LYS A 979 11.32 30.16 0.42
C LYS A 979 12.28 30.55 1.53
N LYS A 980 13.13 29.60 1.94
CA LYS A 980 14.22 29.86 2.89
C LYS A 980 15.20 30.85 2.24
N GLU A 981 15.61 31.89 2.95
CA GLU A 981 16.78 32.67 2.54
C GLU A 981 18.02 31.77 2.67
N GLU A 982 18.78 31.64 1.58
CA GLU A 982 20.14 31.07 1.62
C GLU A 982 21.12 32.01 2.30
#